data_AF-A0A0E3GR03-F1
#
_entry.id   AF-A0A0E3GR03-F1
#
_cell.length_a   1.000
_cell.length_b   1.000
_cell.length_c   1.000
_cell.angle_alpha   90.00
_cell.angle_beta   90.00
_cell.angle_gamma   90.00
#
_symmetry.space_group_name_H-M   'P 1'
#
loop_
_entity.id
_entity.type
_entity.pdbx_description
1 polymer ?
#
loop_
_entity_poly.entity_id
_entity_poly.type
_entity_poly.pdbx_seq_one_letter_code
_entity_poly.pdbx_strand_id
1 'polypeptide(L)'
;MESSKILKRKRIDCILSKVYDYPLTIVEAPMGFGKTTAVKEFLQSEKNPYIWITFLNSLESTTSLWNQFSEEISKLDEESGKSLKSLGFPVDVPQSEKVLSVLNNIDYKKKTVFVIDDYQLCPNSKINNFITKIAQENMDNFYIIIITRDTTRINLSEFLFKGICQIISQQQLRFTKEELREYCLMMKNNIPDDELIEINEYTDGWISLVYMILLGLEKGIPVGMNSSIDDLVENTLFNVYEEKIQNFLLKLSAMDNFTAKQAFYITQEEKTNEILKKLHKENAFVFYDEASKVYKIHNVLLDFLRIKFSFKAEELKEVYRRLAEWYIEKRKFQTAFGYLYRAGDEERILLELNKPENAYNETLFEGYLDMFSKVSEEVVYKYPIAYLRYILCCIAAGQNTGRCMQNLEKLQLFYEKVDNMEIEYIDRILAEILIIKKFTVFNDLEKMCIVGDKARRLLKGKQSCILLRENEFTFGSPHLMYIYFRKEQTLKRVLQIIVERMPLHAKLSDGNGTGCEYLGLAEYALETGDFEAAEINSFKAIYKAKTKAQTGIIINAYFNLMRLYIFQGKIGEAIQKLNELQEKIHKLNYSIYNTTIDLCRGYIYACINKREKIPYWLQIGKIAAEDFIYQGMAFSYIVYGKAVMLSKNYIELEMLAESFIEPFSIFSNEFGFIHNSIFDAVAKYNLYGMEEGTAVLEKVLFKAQSDNIVMPFVENALHIMTMLEVILNRNLKNNYIKRVTDLSKQYLESLKNSNENKVKLSQREVEILTLIVKGLKRSEIAAKLNISEGTAKSHLQNIYKKLQVSGKFEAIKIAQMYGIV
;
A
#
# COMPACT_ATOMS: atom_id res chain seq x y z
N MET A 1 -44.08 -0.90 -11.47
CA MET A 1 -42.95 -1.29 -12.33
C MET A 1 -43.36 -1.04 -13.77
N GLU A 2 -43.09 0.14 -14.31
CA GLU A 2 -42.68 0.18 -15.72
C GLU A 2 -41.16 0.14 -15.67
N SER A 3 -40.58 -0.92 -16.23
CA SER A 3 -39.13 -1.03 -16.37
C SER A 3 -38.61 0.19 -17.14
N SER A 4 -37.50 0.79 -16.71
CA SER A 4 -36.81 1.81 -17.48
C SER A 4 -36.63 1.32 -18.91
N LYS A 5 -37.28 1.96 -19.88
CA LYS A 5 -37.21 1.54 -21.29
C LYS A 5 -35.82 1.91 -21.82
N ILE A 6 -35.02 0.90 -22.19
CA ILE A 6 -33.65 1.07 -22.69
C ILE A 6 -33.64 0.79 -24.20
N LEU A 7 -33.13 1.74 -24.98
CA LEU A 7 -32.94 1.55 -26.42
C LEU A 7 -31.64 0.77 -26.66
N LYS A 8 -31.69 -0.30 -27.46
CA LYS A 8 -30.51 -1.05 -27.89
C LYS A 8 -29.80 -0.33 -29.04
N ARG A 9 -28.49 -0.13 -28.90
CA ARG A 9 -27.71 0.72 -29.79
C ARG A 9 -26.59 -0.08 -30.47
N LYS A 10 -26.93 -0.77 -31.57
CA LYS A 10 -25.99 -1.64 -32.32
C LYS A 10 -24.66 -0.98 -32.68
N ARG A 11 -24.71 0.33 -32.98
CA ARG A 11 -23.51 1.12 -33.28
C ARG A 11 -22.57 1.22 -32.08
N ILE A 12 -23.11 1.43 -30.89
CA ILE A 12 -22.34 1.50 -29.65
C ILE A 12 -21.78 0.13 -29.29
N ASP A 13 -22.56 -0.93 -29.46
CA ASP A 13 -22.08 -2.31 -29.26
C ASP A 13 -20.88 -2.62 -30.19
N CYS A 14 -20.93 -2.15 -31.44
CA CYS A 14 -19.82 -2.29 -32.37
C CYS A 14 -18.57 -1.50 -31.92
N ILE A 15 -18.73 -0.28 -31.37
CA ILE A 15 -17.61 0.49 -30.84
C ILE A 15 -17.02 -0.19 -29.59
N LEU A 16 -17.87 -0.67 -28.69
CA LEU A 16 -17.47 -1.37 -27.47
C LEU A 16 -16.85 -2.75 -27.74
N SER A 17 -17.16 -3.40 -28.87
CA SER A 17 -16.53 -4.67 -29.25
C SER A 17 -15.00 -4.56 -29.41
N LYS A 18 -14.49 -3.35 -29.69
CA LYS A 18 -13.05 -3.05 -29.78
C LYS A 18 -12.34 -2.97 -28.42
N VAL A 19 -13.07 -3.03 -27.30
CA VAL A 19 -12.46 -3.08 -25.95
C VAL A 19 -11.46 -4.22 -25.83
N TYR A 20 -11.65 -5.31 -26.58
CA TYR A 20 -10.76 -6.48 -26.56
C TYR A 20 -9.47 -6.30 -27.36
N ASP A 21 -9.30 -5.18 -28.06
CA ASP A 21 -8.08 -4.85 -28.81
C ASP A 21 -7.09 -4.05 -27.94
N TYR A 22 -7.51 -3.58 -26.75
CA TYR A 22 -6.74 -2.71 -25.87
C TYR A 22 -6.84 -3.18 -24.41
N PRO A 23 -5.73 -3.24 -23.65
CA PRO A 23 -5.77 -3.54 -22.22
C PRO A 23 -6.65 -2.60 -21.40
N LEU A 24 -6.73 -1.33 -21.82
CA LEU A 24 -7.52 -0.29 -21.16
C LEU A 24 -8.43 0.42 -22.17
N THR A 25 -9.71 0.54 -21.84
CA THR A 25 -10.66 1.40 -22.55
C THR A 25 -11.27 2.42 -21.59
N ILE A 26 -11.32 3.67 -22.01
CA ILE A 26 -11.91 4.76 -21.24
C ILE A 26 -13.16 5.24 -21.96
N VAL A 27 -14.29 5.20 -21.27
CA VAL A 27 -15.56 5.75 -21.72
C VAL A 27 -15.72 7.12 -21.06
N GLU A 28 -15.40 8.17 -21.82
CA GLU A 28 -15.37 9.55 -21.36
C GLU A 28 -16.52 10.34 -21.99
N ALA A 29 -17.41 10.83 -21.14
CA ALA A 29 -18.42 11.81 -21.52
C ALA A 29 -18.95 12.52 -20.27
N PRO A 30 -19.56 13.70 -20.41
CA PRO A 30 -20.28 14.33 -19.32
C PRO A 30 -21.40 13.45 -18.75
N MET A 31 -22.01 13.92 -17.66
CA MET A 31 -23.14 13.23 -17.02
C MET A 31 -24.29 12.97 -18.01
N GLY A 32 -25.05 11.89 -17.81
CA GLY A 32 -26.29 11.67 -18.54
C GLY A 32 -26.17 11.27 -20.03
N PHE A 33 -24.97 11.00 -20.55
CA PHE A 33 -24.77 10.46 -21.91
C PHE A 33 -24.99 8.94 -22.03
N GLY A 34 -25.45 8.27 -20.96
CA GLY A 34 -25.75 6.85 -20.98
C GLY A 34 -24.54 5.92 -20.93
N LYS A 35 -23.37 6.38 -20.46
CA LYS A 35 -22.12 5.59 -20.37
C LYS A 35 -22.31 4.25 -19.64
N THR A 36 -22.76 4.32 -18.38
CA THR A 36 -23.02 3.16 -17.51
C THR A 36 -23.99 2.19 -18.18
N THR A 37 -25.10 2.70 -18.73
CA THR A 37 -26.11 1.88 -19.42
C THR A 37 -25.55 1.19 -20.65
N ALA A 38 -24.79 1.90 -21.48
CA ALA A 38 -24.18 1.35 -22.70
C ALA A 38 -23.19 0.23 -22.41
N VAL A 39 -22.26 0.44 -21.47
CA VAL A 39 -21.27 -0.59 -21.09
C VAL A 39 -21.96 -1.80 -20.45
N LYS A 40 -22.96 -1.57 -19.60
CA LYS A 40 -23.68 -2.64 -18.92
C LYS A 40 -24.50 -3.50 -19.89
N GLU A 41 -25.23 -2.90 -20.82
CA GLU A 41 -25.98 -3.62 -21.86
C GLU A 41 -25.03 -4.43 -22.77
N PHE A 42 -23.93 -3.83 -23.20
CA PHE A 42 -22.91 -4.51 -24.01
C PHE A 42 -22.37 -5.76 -23.31
N LEU A 43 -21.90 -5.63 -22.07
CA LEU A 43 -21.34 -6.76 -21.31
C LEU A 43 -22.38 -7.85 -21.02
N GLN A 44 -23.63 -7.47 -20.76
CA GLN A 44 -24.72 -8.44 -20.60
C GLN A 44 -25.02 -9.20 -21.89
N SER A 45 -24.90 -8.55 -23.06
CA SER A 45 -25.13 -9.17 -24.37
C SER A 45 -24.02 -10.18 -24.76
N GLU A 46 -22.77 -9.89 -24.40
CA GLU A 46 -21.59 -10.72 -24.68
C GLU A 46 -21.54 -12.02 -23.85
N LYS A 47 -22.25 -12.08 -22.71
CA LYS A 47 -22.25 -13.22 -21.76
C LYS A 47 -20.84 -13.61 -21.27
N ASN A 48 -19.89 -12.68 -21.34
CA ASN A 48 -18.55 -12.81 -20.81
C ASN A 48 -18.53 -12.43 -19.31
N PRO A 49 -17.62 -13.01 -18.50
CA PRO A 49 -17.48 -12.60 -17.10
C PRO A 49 -17.06 -11.13 -17.01
N TYR A 50 -17.65 -10.39 -16.07
CA TYR A 50 -17.21 -9.04 -15.78
C TYR A 50 -17.28 -8.76 -14.28
N ILE A 51 -16.36 -7.91 -13.82
CA ILE A 51 -16.27 -7.39 -12.46
C ILE A 51 -16.73 -5.94 -12.53
N TRP A 52 -17.77 -5.58 -11.79
CA TRP A 52 -18.29 -4.21 -11.81
C TRP A 52 -18.15 -3.55 -10.45
N ILE A 53 -17.36 -2.49 -10.39
CA ILE A 53 -17.19 -1.64 -9.20
C ILE A 53 -17.63 -0.23 -9.55
N THR A 54 -18.50 0.35 -8.73
CA THR A 54 -18.92 1.76 -8.87
C THR A 54 -18.40 2.52 -7.65
N PHE A 55 -17.67 3.61 -7.88
CA PHE A 55 -17.33 4.52 -6.79
C PHE A 55 -18.59 5.22 -6.30
N LEU A 56 -18.92 5.05 -5.02
CA LEU A 56 -20.14 5.65 -4.47
C LEU A 56 -19.88 6.99 -3.82
N ASN A 57 -18.65 7.30 -3.39
CA ASN A 57 -18.29 8.61 -2.86
C ASN A 57 -16.79 8.90 -2.92
N SER A 58 -16.44 10.19 -2.88
CA SER A 58 -15.04 10.67 -2.85
C SER A 58 -14.27 10.31 -1.56
N LEU A 59 -14.93 9.79 -0.54
CA LEU A 59 -14.34 9.46 0.76
C LEU A 59 -14.29 7.94 0.99
N GLU A 60 -14.52 7.12 -0.05
CA GLU A 60 -14.43 5.67 0.07
C GLU A 60 -12.99 5.23 0.35
N SER A 61 -12.83 4.35 1.33
CA SER A 61 -11.52 3.78 1.64
C SER A 61 -11.10 2.80 0.55
N THR A 62 -9.80 2.79 0.25
CA THR A 62 -9.17 1.80 -0.64
C THR A 62 -9.48 0.36 -0.21
N THR A 63 -9.60 0.12 1.10
CA THR A 63 -9.97 -1.17 1.69
C THR A 63 -11.36 -1.65 1.26
N SER A 64 -12.36 -0.75 1.20
CA SER A 64 -13.71 -1.13 0.80
C SER A 64 -13.75 -1.58 -0.66
N LEU A 65 -13.14 -0.80 -1.55
CA LEU A 65 -12.98 -1.14 -2.96
C LEU A 65 -12.23 -2.46 -3.13
N TRP A 66 -11.15 -2.65 -2.38
CA TRP A 66 -10.34 -3.86 -2.46
C TRP A 66 -11.09 -5.12 -2.03
N ASN A 67 -11.90 -5.01 -0.98
CA ASN A 67 -12.74 -6.11 -0.54
C ASN A 67 -13.74 -6.51 -1.62
N GLN A 68 -14.41 -5.53 -2.24
CA GLN A 68 -15.33 -5.78 -3.35
C GLN A 68 -14.60 -6.42 -4.53
N PHE A 69 -13.46 -5.87 -4.94
CA PHE A 69 -12.63 -6.43 -6.02
C PHE A 69 -12.21 -7.87 -5.74
N SER A 70 -11.69 -8.15 -4.54
CA SER A 70 -11.24 -9.48 -4.13
C SER A 70 -12.39 -10.48 -4.05
N GLU A 71 -13.58 -10.04 -3.65
CA GLU A 71 -14.79 -10.87 -3.60
C GLU A 71 -15.30 -11.21 -5.01
N GLU A 72 -15.27 -10.27 -5.95
CA GLU A 72 -15.61 -10.54 -7.35
C GLU A 72 -14.57 -11.46 -8.03
N ILE A 73 -13.27 -11.27 -7.77
CA ILE A 73 -12.23 -12.20 -8.22
C ILE A 73 -12.44 -13.59 -7.63
N SER A 74 -12.88 -13.71 -6.37
CA SER A 74 -13.16 -15.00 -5.73
C SER A 74 -14.23 -15.82 -6.47
N LYS A 75 -15.12 -15.17 -7.24
CA LYS A 75 -16.13 -15.84 -8.08
C LYS A 75 -15.52 -16.42 -9.38
N LEU A 76 -14.41 -15.86 -9.83
CA LEU A 76 -13.66 -16.32 -11.01
C LEU A 76 -12.65 -17.40 -10.62
N ASP A 77 -11.86 -17.13 -9.58
CA ASP A 77 -10.87 -18.04 -9.01
C ASP A 77 -10.81 -17.87 -7.49
N GLU A 78 -11.31 -18.87 -6.76
CA GLU A 78 -11.50 -18.81 -5.31
C GLU A 78 -10.17 -18.66 -4.55
N GLU A 79 -9.10 -19.30 -5.04
CA GLU A 79 -7.78 -19.26 -4.40
C GLU A 79 -7.14 -17.88 -4.54
N SER A 80 -7.16 -17.32 -5.75
CA SER A 80 -6.64 -15.98 -6.05
C SER A 80 -7.45 -14.90 -5.33
N GLY A 81 -8.78 -15.01 -5.29
CA GLY A 81 -9.62 -14.06 -4.56
C GLY A 81 -9.36 -14.06 -3.05
N LYS A 82 -9.17 -15.25 -2.44
CA LYS A 82 -8.72 -15.36 -1.04
C LYS A 82 -7.34 -14.77 -0.82
N SER A 83 -6.41 -15.02 -1.76
CA SER A 83 -5.06 -14.46 -1.72
C SER A 83 -5.09 -12.93 -1.75
N LEU A 84 -5.80 -12.32 -2.70
CA LEU A 84 -5.97 -10.86 -2.80
C LEU A 84 -6.62 -10.28 -1.53
N LYS A 85 -7.68 -10.92 -1.02
CA LYS A 85 -8.33 -10.48 0.23
C LYS A 85 -7.37 -10.51 1.42
N SER A 86 -6.46 -11.48 1.47
CA SER A 86 -5.44 -11.57 2.53
C SER A 86 -4.29 -10.58 2.38
N LEU A 87 -3.96 -10.18 1.15
CA LEU A 87 -2.89 -9.22 0.85
C LEU A 87 -3.31 -7.78 1.17
N GLY A 88 -4.60 -7.46 1.06
CA GLY A 88 -5.09 -6.08 1.18
C GLY A 88 -4.79 -5.22 -0.05
N PHE A 89 -5.32 -3.99 -0.07
CA PHE A 89 -5.07 -3.05 -1.17
C PHE A 89 -3.57 -2.75 -1.28
N PRO A 90 -2.97 -2.79 -2.48
CA PRO A 90 -1.54 -2.53 -2.63
C PRO A 90 -1.23 -1.07 -2.28
N VAL A 91 -0.53 -0.87 -1.15
CA VAL A 91 -0.16 0.47 -0.67
C VAL A 91 1.29 0.86 -0.98
N ASP A 92 2.08 -0.10 -1.43
CA ASP A 92 3.51 0.01 -1.75
C ASP A 92 3.89 -0.81 -3.01
N VAL A 93 5.12 -0.62 -3.51
CA VAL A 93 5.66 -1.37 -4.65
C VAL A 93 5.70 -2.91 -4.40
N PRO A 94 6.20 -3.42 -3.26
CA PRO A 94 6.18 -4.85 -2.94
C PRO A 94 4.81 -5.52 -3.08
N GLN A 95 3.78 -4.94 -2.47
CA GLN A 95 2.43 -5.48 -2.55
C GLN A 95 1.86 -5.36 -3.96
N SER A 96 2.17 -4.26 -4.68
CA SER A 96 1.76 -4.11 -6.08
C SER A 96 2.23 -5.29 -6.93
N GLU A 97 3.51 -5.65 -6.84
CA GLU A 97 4.10 -6.79 -7.58
C GLU A 97 3.44 -8.13 -7.19
N LYS A 98 3.22 -8.36 -5.89
CA LYS A 98 2.53 -9.57 -5.41
C LYS A 98 1.10 -9.65 -5.96
N VAL A 99 0.35 -8.56 -5.91
CA VAL A 99 -1.01 -8.48 -6.44
C VAL A 99 -1.03 -8.73 -7.95
N LEU A 100 -0.14 -8.09 -8.72
CA LEU A 100 -0.03 -8.31 -10.16
C LEU A 100 0.29 -9.77 -10.48
N SER A 101 1.19 -10.39 -9.72
CA SER A 101 1.52 -11.81 -9.90
C SER A 101 0.31 -12.73 -9.63
N VAL A 102 -0.51 -12.43 -8.62
CA VAL A 102 -1.74 -13.21 -8.34
C VAL A 102 -2.73 -13.07 -9.48
N LEU A 103 -2.95 -11.85 -9.97
CA LEU A 103 -3.85 -11.59 -11.10
C LEU A 103 -3.36 -12.27 -12.38
N ASN A 104 -2.06 -12.19 -12.69
CA ASN A 104 -1.46 -12.78 -13.89
C ASN A 104 -1.46 -14.33 -13.86
N ASN A 105 -1.51 -14.93 -12.67
CA ASN A 105 -1.59 -16.40 -12.53
C ASN A 105 -3.01 -16.96 -12.70
N ILE A 106 -4.03 -16.12 -12.84
CA ILE A 106 -5.40 -16.57 -13.09
C ILE A 106 -5.52 -17.01 -14.55
N ASP A 107 -5.98 -18.25 -14.78
CA ASP A 107 -6.32 -18.75 -16.11
C ASP A 107 -7.68 -18.19 -16.57
N TYR A 108 -7.66 -17.01 -17.18
CA TYR A 108 -8.85 -16.35 -17.74
C TYR A 108 -9.33 -17.08 -19.01
N LYS A 109 -10.11 -18.15 -18.84
CA LYS A 109 -10.66 -18.98 -19.94
C LYS A 109 -11.58 -18.23 -20.90
N LYS A 110 -12.16 -17.11 -20.46
CA LYS A 110 -13.02 -16.23 -21.25
C LYS A 110 -12.51 -14.81 -21.08
N LYS A 111 -12.78 -13.97 -22.08
CA LYS A 111 -12.56 -12.52 -22.00
C LYS A 111 -13.26 -11.99 -20.74
N THR A 112 -12.48 -11.49 -19.79
CA THR A 112 -12.95 -10.99 -18.50
C THR A 112 -12.76 -9.49 -18.47
N VAL A 113 -13.81 -8.74 -18.12
CA VAL A 113 -13.77 -7.28 -18.13
C VAL A 113 -13.89 -6.73 -16.71
N PHE A 114 -12.91 -5.93 -16.28
CA PHE A 114 -12.98 -5.17 -15.04
C PHE A 114 -13.48 -3.75 -15.32
N VAL A 115 -14.72 -3.46 -14.92
CA VAL A 115 -15.37 -2.16 -15.08
C VAL A 115 -15.28 -1.35 -13.80
N ILE A 116 -14.84 -0.11 -13.94
CA ILE A 116 -14.77 0.88 -12.88
C ILE A 116 -15.63 2.07 -13.26
N ASP A 117 -16.76 2.21 -12.58
CA ASP A 117 -17.78 3.23 -12.85
C ASP A 117 -17.69 4.41 -11.88
N ASP A 118 -18.09 5.58 -12.36
CA ASP A 118 -17.98 6.88 -11.68
C ASP A 118 -16.53 7.22 -11.24
N TYR A 119 -15.54 6.96 -12.08
CA TYR A 119 -14.11 7.09 -11.75
C TYR A 119 -13.67 8.51 -11.33
N GLN A 120 -14.40 9.54 -11.74
CA GLN A 120 -14.15 10.92 -11.28
C GLN A 120 -14.22 11.08 -9.75
N LEU A 121 -14.92 10.18 -9.05
CA LEU A 121 -14.99 10.14 -7.59
C LEU A 121 -13.78 9.47 -6.95
N CYS A 122 -12.87 8.88 -7.74
CA CYS A 122 -11.64 8.29 -7.24
C CYS A 122 -10.76 9.38 -6.60
N PRO A 123 -10.53 9.34 -5.27
CA PRO A 123 -9.82 10.41 -4.57
C PRO A 123 -8.30 10.28 -4.63
N ASN A 124 -7.75 9.15 -5.12
CA ASN A 124 -6.40 8.72 -4.77
C ASN A 124 -5.52 8.35 -5.98
N SER A 125 -4.35 8.98 -6.06
CA SER A 125 -3.29 8.64 -7.02
C SER A 125 -2.84 7.17 -6.94
N LYS A 126 -2.95 6.52 -5.77
CA LYS A 126 -2.62 5.10 -5.59
C LYS A 126 -3.51 4.18 -6.43
N ILE A 127 -4.80 4.47 -6.54
CA ILE A 127 -5.73 3.68 -7.38
C ILE A 127 -5.41 3.91 -8.87
N ASN A 128 -5.14 5.17 -9.27
CA ASN A 128 -4.68 5.49 -10.62
C ASN A 128 -3.44 4.67 -10.96
N ASN A 129 -2.42 4.70 -10.10
CA ASN A 129 -1.16 3.96 -10.28
C ASN A 129 -1.40 2.45 -10.35
N PHE A 130 -2.30 1.92 -9.52
CA PHE A 130 -2.62 0.50 -9.53
C PHE A 130 -3.27 0.05 -10.84
N ILE A 131 -4.29 0.76 -11.33
CA ILE A 131 -4.97 0.44 -12.59
C ILE A 131 -4.03 0.58 -13.78
N THR A 132 -3.21 1.63 -13.76
CA THR A 132 -2.14 1.90 -14.74
C THR A 132 -1.17 0.71 -14.82
N LYS A 133 -0.74 0.17 -13.67
CA LYS A 133 0.15 -1.01 -13.63
C LYS A 133 -0.53 -2.27 -14.17
N ILE A 134 -1.80 -2.53 -13.82
CA ILE A 134 -2.51 -3.70 -14.36
C ILE A 134 -2.63 -3.61 -15.88
N ALA A 135 -2.97 -2.42 -16.41
CA ALA A 135 -3.07 -2.22 -17.86
C ALA A 135 -1.72 -2.42 -18.58
N GLN A 136 -0.61 -2.04 -17.96
CA GLN A 136 0.74 -2.25 -18.50
C GLN A 136 1.18 -3.71 -18.51
N GLU A 137 0.70 -4.52 -17.56
CA GLU A 137 1.03 -5.95 -17.48
C GLU A 137 0.47 -6.75 -18.68
N ASN A 138 -0.57 -6.22 -19.35
CA ASN A 138 -1.19 -6.79 -20.55
C ASN A 138 -1.52 -8.29 -20.38
N MET A 139 -2.32 -8.60 -19.36
CA MET A 139 -2.71 -9.97 -19.03
C MET A 139 -3.64 -10.57 -20.08
N ASP A 140 -3.41 -11.83 -20.45
CA ASP A 140 -4.23 -12.53 -21.44
C ASP A 140 -5.69 -12.61 -20.99
N ASN A 141 -6.62 -12.23 -21.89
CA ASN A 141 -8.06 -12.24 -21.67
C ASN A 141 -8.58 -11.38 -20.50
N PHE A 142 -7.79 -10.42 -19.98
CA PHE A 142 -8.24 -9.50 -18.94
C PHE A 142 -8.19 -8.05 -19.43
N TYR A 143 -9.34 -7.37 -19.42
CA TYR A 143 -9.50 -6.03 -20.01
C TYR A 143 -10.11 -5.07 -19.00
N ILE A 144 -9.72 -3.80 -19.03
CA ILE A 144 -10.22 -2.78 -18.10
C ILE A 144 -11.08 -1.77 -18.85
N ILE A 145 -12.27 -1.46 -18.31
CA ILE A 145 -13.10 -0.33 -18.75
C ILE A 145 -13.21 0.68 -17.60
N ILE A 146 -12.77 1.91 -17.83
CA ILE A 146 -13.01 3.03 -16.93
C ILE A 146 -14.15 3.88 -17.49
N ILE A 147 -15.17 4.15 -16.67
CA ILE A 147 -16.25 5.07 -16.99
C ILE A 147 -16.05 6.34 -16.17
N THR A 148 -15.82 7.47 -16.84
CA THR A 148 -15.50 8.73 -16.19
C THR A 148 -16.17 9.93 -16.86
N ARG A 149 -16.20 11.06 -16.16
CA ARG A 149 -16.64 12.36 -16.70
C ARG A 149 -15.51 13.16 -17.33
N ASP A 150 -14.31 12.97 -16.82
CA ASP A 150 -13.10 13.61 -17.31
C ASP A 150 -11.91 12.69 -17.11
N THR A 151 -10.87 12.86 -17.93
CA THR A 151 -9.60 12.15 -17.81
C THR A 151 -8.47 13.02 -17.25
N THR A 152 -8.77 14.21 -16.74
CA THR A 152 -7.74 15.19 -16.33
C THR A 152 -6.80 14.66 -15.25
N ARG A 153 -7.31 13.76 -14.40
CA ARG A 153 -6.58 13.13 -13.29
C ARG A 153 -5.83 11.85 -13.68
N ILE A 154 -5.95 11.41 -14.95
CA ILE A 154 -5.33 10.18 -15.44
C ILE A 154 -4.27 10.56 -16.48
N ASN A 155 -3.00 10.24 -16.20
CA ASN A 155 -1.93 10.50 -17.17
C ASN A 155 -1.97 9.45 -18.28
N LEU A 156 -2.68 9.76 -19.37
CA LEU A 156 -2.96 8.83 -20.48
C LEU A 156 -2.06 9.01 -21.69
N SER A 157 -1.27 10.09 -21.74
CA SER A 157 -0.49 10.46 -22.92
C SER A 157 0.43 9.32 -23.37
N GLU A 158 1.08 8.67 -22.41
CA GLU A 158 1.95 7.51 -22.67
C GLU A 158 1.18 6.28 -23.16
N PHE A 159 0.00 6.02 -22.60
CA PHE A 159 -0.84 4.87 -22.92
C PHE A 159 -1.44 4.95 -24.32
N LEU A 160 -1.89 6.15 -24.71
CA LEU A 160 -2.40 6.43 -26.05
C LEU A 160 -1.28 6.27 -27.09
N PHE A 161 -0.10 6.82 -26.82
CA PHE A 161 1.06 6.71 -27.72
C PHE A 161 1.51 5.26 -27.92
N LYS A 162 1.50 4.44 -26.85
CA LYS A 162 1.89 3.02 -26.91
C LYS A 162 0.78 2.08 -27.42
N GLY A 163 -0.41 2.60 -27.73
CA GLY A 163 -1.54 1.78 -28.17
C GLY A 163 -2.10 0.86 -27.08
N ILE A 164 -1.91 1.19 -25.80
CA ILE A 164 -2.40 0.41 -24.65
C ILE A 164 -3.83 0.85 -24.27
N CYS A 165 -4.21 2.09 -24.62
CA CYS A 165 -5.49 2.67 -24.25
C CYS A 165 -6.29 3.16 -25.46
N GLN A 166 -7.61 2.94 -25.43
CA GLN A 166 -8.58 3.59 -26.31
C GLN A 166 -9.50 4.53 -25.50
N ILE A 167 -9.90 5.66 -26.09
CA ILE A 167 -10.93 6.54 -25.54
C ILE A 167 -12.19 6.48 -26.42
N ILE A 168 -13.34 6.22 -25.79
CA ILE A 168 -14.67 6.36 -26.37
C ILE A 168 -15.24 7.69 -25.86
N SER A 169 -15.37 8.65 -26.76
CA SER A 169 -15.73 10.03 -26.40
C SER A 169 -17.25 10.26 -26.37
N GLN A 170 -17.64 11.40 -25.82
CA GLN A 170 -19.01 11.92 -25.86
C GLN A 170 -19.60 11.94 -27.27
N GLN A 171 -18.83 12.33 -28.29
CA GLN A 171 -19.32 12.41 -29.68
C GLN A 171 -19.80 11.05 -30.18
N GLN A 172 -19.12 9.97 -29.77
CA GLN A 172 -19.49 8.61 -30.13
C GLN A 172 -20.72 8.12 -29.35
N LEU A 173 -20.92 8.58 -28.12
CA LEU A 173 -22.03 8.17 -27.26
C LEU A 173 -23.34 8.90 -27.53
N ARG A 174 -23.32 10.06 -28.17
CA ARG A 174 -24.54 10.81 -28.53
C ARG A 174 -25.51 9.96 -29.34
N PHE A 175 -26.80 10.16 -29.09
CA PHE A 175 -27.85 9.55 -29.89
C PHE A 175 -27.79 10.13 -31.31
N THR A 176 -27.83 9.25 -32.29
CA THR A 176 -28.08 9.64 -33.68
C THR A 176 -29.54 10.09 -33.84
N LYS A 177 -29.86 10.77 -34.95
CA LYS A 177 -31.23 11.23 -35.23
C LYS A 177 -32.21 10.05 -35.23
N GLU A 178 -31.77 8.92 -35.77
CA GLU A 178 -32.52 7.67 -35.84
C GLU A 178 -32.72 7.07 -34.44
N GLU A 179 -31.66 6.95 -33.64
CA GLU A 179 -31.73 6.47 -32.25
C GLU A 179 -32.63 7.37 -31.38
N LEU A 180 -32.57 8.69 -31.56
CA LEU A 180 -33.40 9.65 -30.84
C LEU A 180 -34.88 9.45 -31.18
N ARG A 181 -35.22 9.35 -32.46
CA ARG A 181 -36.58 9.07 -32.93
C ARG A 181 -37.12 7.77 -32.33
N GLU A 182 -36.34 6.68 -32.39
CA GLU A 182 -36.72 5.38 -31.82
C GLU A 182 -36.96 5.45 -30.31
N TYR A 183 -36.09 6.15 -29.57
CA TYR A 183 -36.24 6.33 -28.12
C TYR A 183 -37.47 7.17 -27.76
N CYS A 184 -37.69 8.28 -28.46
CA CYS A 184 -38.84 9.15 -28.27
C CYS A 184 -40.16 8.40 -28.48
N LEU A 185 -40.27 7.62 -29.56
CA LEU A 185 -41.44 6.78 -29.85
C LEU A 185 -41.64 5.66 -28.81
N MET A 186 -40.55 5.10 -28.29
CA MET A 186 -40.59 4.09 -27.23
C MET A 186 -41.13 4.68 -25.91
N MET A 187 -40.80 5.93 -25.61
CA MET A 187 -41.25 6.62 -24.40
C MET A 187 -42.69 7.14 -24.54
N LYS A 188 -43.05 7.75 -25.68
CA LYS A 188 -44.36 8.33 -25.94
C LYS A 188 -44.86 7.88 -27.31
N ASN A 189 -46.06 7.31 -27.36
CA ASN A 189 -46.61 6.68 -28.57
C ASN A 189 -46.80 7.63 -29.77
N ASN A 190 -46.76 8.95 -29.58
CA ASN A 190 -46.88 9.93 -30.66
C ASN A 190 -46.15 11.25 -30.31
N ILE A 191 -45.18 11.64 -31.14
CA ILE A 191 -44.46 12.92 -31.07
C ILE A 191 -44.38 13.47 -32.51
N PRO A 192 -44.84 14.70 -32.78
CA PRO A 192 -44.75 15.33 -34.10
C PRO A 192 -43.31 15.39 -34.62
N ASP A 193 -43.13 15.27 -35.94
CA ASP A 193 -41.80 15.34 -36.56
C ASP A 193 -41.09 16.69 -36.29
N ASP A 194 -41.84 17.79 -36.21
CA ASP A 194 -41.31 19.12 -35.89
C ASP A 194 -40.72 19.18 -34.46
N GLU A 195 -41.41 18.58 -33.47
CA GLU A 195 -40.90 18.46 -32.09
C GLU A 195 -39.66 17.56 -32.03
N LEU A 196 -39.59 16.48 -32.84
CA LEU A 196 -38.40 15.62 -32.89
C LEU A 196 -37.18 16.36 -33.45
N ILE A 197 -37.37 17.24 -34.44
CA ILE A 197 -36.31 18.09 -34.98
C ILE A 197 -35.81 19.05 -33.89
N GLU A 198 -36.71 19.74 -33.21
CA GLU A 198 -36.37 20.66 -32.12
C GLU A 198 -35.67 19.95 -30.96
N ILE A 199 -36.16 18.78 -30.53
CA ILE A 199 -35.51 17.95 -29.51
C ILE A 199 -34.10 17.57 -29.96
N ASN A 200 -33.93 17.13 -31.21
CA ASN A 200 -32.61 16.74 -31.70
C ASN A 200 -31.63 17.93 -31.76
N GLU A 201 -32.07 19.09 -32.26
CA GLU A 201 -31.24 20.29 -32.35
C GLU A 201 -30.83 20.81 -30.97
N TYR A 202 -31.77 20.83 -30.03
CA TYR A 202 -31.54 21.37 -28.70
C TYR A 202 -30.78 20.41 -27.78
N THR A 203 -30.97 19.09 -27.94
CA THR A 203 -30.28 18.10 -27.10
C THR A 203 -28.95 17.62 -27.64
N ASP A 204 -28.73 17.75 -28.96
CA ASP A 204 -27.54 17.26 -29.65
C ASP A 204 -27.23 15.78 -29.28
N GLY A 205 -28.30 14.99 -29.16
CA GLY A 205 -28.24 13.56 -28.82
C GLY A 205 -27.92 13.24 -27.35
N TRP A 206 -28.00 14.20 -26.43
CA TRP A 206 -27.79 13.96 -25.00
C TRP A 206 -29.01 13.29 -24.34
N ILE A 207 -28.93 11.97 -24.10
CA ILE A 207 -30.06 11.16 -23.68
C ILE A 207 -30.75 11.62 -22.39
N SER A 208 -30.02 12.09 -21.37
CA SER A 208 -30.68 12.63 -20.17
C SER A 208 -31.49 13.90 -20.47
N LEU A 209 -31.01 14.77 -21.36
CA LEU A 209 -31.76 15.96 -21.76
C LEU A 209 -32.97 15.61 -22.63
N VAL A 210 -32.83 14.63 -23.53
CA VAL A 210 -33.96 14.08 -24.28
C VAL A 210 -35.03 13.55 -23.32
N TYR A 211 -34.64 12.74 -22.34
CA TYR A 211 -35.57 12.22 -21.35
C TYR A 211 -36.22 13.32 -20.51
N MET A 212 -35.47 14.36 -20.11
CA MET A 212 -36.04 15.51 -19.37
C MET A 212 -37.05 16.30 -20.20
N ILE A 213 -36.79 16.54 -21.48
CA ILE A 213 -37.74 17.22 -22.37
C ILE A 213 -39.00 16.37 -22.54
N LEU A 214 -38.87 15.05 -22.69
CA LEU A 214 -40.02 14.15 -22.77
C LEU A 214 -40.89 14.22 -21.50
N LEU A 215 -40.29 14.25 -20.31
CA LEU A 215 -41.00 14.47 -19.04
C LEU A 215 -41.63 15.87 -18.95
N GLY A 216 -40.96 16.90 -19.47
CA GLY A 216 -41.50 18.26 -19.55
C GLY A 216 -42.73 18.35 -20.44
N LEU A 217 -42.68 17.69 -21.61
CA LEU A 217 -43.80 17.62 -22.55
C LEU A 217 -45.02 16.91 -21.96
N GLU A 218 -44.85 15.90 -21.11
CA GLU A 218 -45.96 15.29 -20.35
C GLU A 218 -46.64 16.28 -19.39
N LYS A 219 -45.89 17.29 -18.91
CA LYS A 219 -46.37 18.34 -18.02
C LYS A 219 -46.80 19.62 -18.78
N GLY A 220 -46.83 19.58 -20.11
CA GLY A 220 -47.23 20.72 -20.96
C GLY A 220 -46.17 21.80 -21.11
N ILE A 221 -44.90 21.51 -20.82
CA ILE A 221 -43.78 22.45 -21.01
C ILE A 221 -43.30 22.34 -22.47
N PRO A 222 -43.27 23.44 -23.25
CA PRO A 222 -42.84 23.40 -24.65
C PRO A 222 -41.34 23.17 -24.80
N VAL A 223 -40.92 22.61 -25.95
CA VAL A 223 -39.51 22.53 -26.36
C VAL A 223 -39.03 23.95 -26.72
N GLY A 224 -37.82 24.36 -26.33
CA GLY A 224 -37.36 25.73 -26.62
C GLY A 224 -35.85 25.94 -26.50
N MET A 225 -35.30 26.73 -27.43
CA MET A 225 -33.86 27.05 -27.57
C MET A 225 -33.29 28.03 -26.53
N ASN A 226 -34.12 28.60 -25.65
CA ASN A 226 -33.71 29.66 -24.71
C ASN A 226 -33.65 29.23 -23.24
N SER A 227 -34.05 28.00 -22.89
CA SER A 227 -33.80 27.46 -21.55
C SER A 227 -32.37 26.92 -21.50
N SER A 228 -31.72 27.00 -20.35
CA SER A 228 -30.51 26.24 -20.07
C SER A 228 -30.88 24.83 -19.60
N ILE A 229 -29.90 23.93 -19.56
CA ILE A 229 -30.02 22.61 -18.93
C ILE A 229 -30.47 22.76 -17.48
N ASP A 230 -29.92 23.76 -16.78
CA ASP A 230 -30.26 24.07 -15.40
C ASP A 230 -31.72 24.52 -15.29
N ASP A 231 -32.23 25.32 -16.23
CA ASP A 231 -33.65 25.73 -16.25
C ASP A 231 -34.59 24.54 -16.45
N LEU A 232 -34.18 23.55 -17.25
CA LEU A 232 -34.97 22.34 -17.44
C LEU A 232 -34.96 21.46 -16.20
N VAL A 233 -33.80 21.19 -15.60
CA VAL A 233 -33.72 20.44 -14.32
C VAL A 233 -34.52 21.17 -13.25
N GLU A 234 -34.37 22.50 -13.16
CA GLU A 234 -35.08 23.35 -12.23
C GLU A 234 -36.59 23.23 -12.38
N ASN A 235 -37.13 23.40 -13.60
CA ASN A 235 -38.58 23.42 -13.79
C ASN A 235 -39.23 22.04 -13.82
N THR A 236 -38.52 21.00 -14.28
CA THR A 236 -39.09 19.65 -14.46
C THR A 236 -38.90 18.74 -13.25
N LEU A 237 -37.80 18.89 -12.50
CA LEU A 237 -37.39 18.00 -11.42
C LEU A 237 -37.32 18.69 -10.04
N PHE A 238 -37.13 20.00 -9.96
CA PHE A 238 -36.95 20.70 -8.68
C PHE A 238 -38.19 21.51 -8.26
N ASN A 239 -38.68 22.42 -9.11
CA ASN A 239 -39.79 23.35 -8.83
C ASN A 239 -41.15 22.66 -8.70
N VAL A 240 -41.25 21.39 -9.12
CA VAL A 240 -42.45 20.56 -8.95
C VAL A 240 -42.68 20.15 -7.49
N TYR A 241 -41.67 20.31 -6.65
CA TYR A 241 -41.72 20.00 -5.23
C TYR A 241 -41.95 21.25 -4.39
N GLU A 242 -42.66 21.09 -3.28
CA GLU A 242 -42.77 22.13 -2.25
C GLU A 242 -41.40 22.47 -1.66
N GLU A 243 -41.23 23.70 -1.17
CA GLU A 243 -39.98 24.25 -0.61
C GLU A 243 -39.32 23.30 0.41
N LYS A 244 -40.15 22.61 1.19
CA LYS A 244 -39.71 21.61 2.17
C LYS A 244 -38.91 20.45 1.55
N ILE A 245 -39.41 19.87 0.46
CA ILE A 245 -38.73 18.76 -0.25
C ILE A 245 -37.54 19.29 -1.05
N GLN A 246 -37.64 20.49 -1.62
CA GLN A 246 -36.52 21.16 -2.28
C GLN A 246 -35.33 21.32 -1.33
N ASN A 247 -35.57 21.87 -0.13
CA ASN A 247 -34.53 22.03 0.89
C ASN A 247 -33.97 20.67 1.36
N PHE A 248 -34.84 19.66 1.48
CA PHE A 248 -34.44 18.29 1.81
C PHE A 248 -33.46 17.73 0.77
N LEU A 249 -33.76 17.85 -0.53
CA LEU A 249 -32.86 17.41 -1.61
C LEU A 249 -31.54 18.18 -1.65
N LEU A 250 -31.57 19.51 -1.44
CA LEU A 250 -30.36 20.34 -1.39
C LEU A 250 -29.42 19.86 -0.28
N LYS A 251 -29.91 19.66 0.94
CA LYS A 251 -29.09 19.18 2.07
C LYS A 251 -28.51 17.78 1.82
N LEU A 252 -29.27 16.89 1.18
CA LEU A 252 -28.79 15.54 0.84
C LEU A 252 -27.72 15.54 -0.25
N SER A 253 -27.68 16.56 -1.11
CA SER A 253 -26.68 16.68 -2.18
C SER A 253 -25.23 16.78 -1.69
N ALA A 254 -25.03 17.12 -0.40
CA ALA A 254 -23.73 17.13 0.26
C ALA A 254 -23.09 15.73 0.39
N MET A 255 -23.89 14.66 0.26
CA MET A 255 -23.43 13.27 0.26
C MET A 255 -23.59 12.70 -1.15
N ASP A 256 -22.64 11.88 -1.59
CA ASP A 256 -22.78 11.16 -2.87
C ASP A 256 -23.82 10.01 -2.76
N ASN A 257 -23.99 9.45 -1.56
CA ASN A 257 -24.97 8.42 -1.22
C ASN A 257 -25.28 8.47 0.29
N PHE A 258 -26.45 7.97 0.71
CA PHE A 258 -26.86 8.05 2.12
C PHE A 258 -27.90 7.00 2.54
N THR A 259 -27.87 6.64 3.81
CA THR A 259 -28.94 5.87 4.47
C THR A 259 -30.07 6.78 4.94
N ALA A 260 -31.26 6.22 5.16
CA ALA A 260 -32.38 6.97 5.74
C ALA A 260 -32.04 7.61 7.10
N LYS A 261 -31.20 6.96 7.91
CA LYS A 261 -30.73 7.51 9.19
C LYS A 261 -29.83 8.73 9.02
N GLN A 262 -28.93 8.70 8.03
CA GLN A 262 -28.10 9.86 7.69
C GLN A 262 -28.95 11.00 7.13
N ALA A 263 -29.91 10.68 6.25
CA ALA A 263 -30.82 11.67 5.72
C ALA A 263 -31.57 12.41 6.84
N PHE A 264 -32.10 11.67 7.82
CA PHE A 264 -32.76 12.26 8.99
C PHE A 264 -31.80 13.14 9.81
N TYR A 265 -30.62 12.62 10.16
CA TYR A 265 -29.66 13.34 11.01
C TYR A 265 -29.21 14.67 10.38
N ILE A 266 -28.99 14.69 9.06
CA ILE A 266 -28.51 15.87 8.35
C ILE A 266 -29.63 16.87 8.07
N THR A 267 -30.76 16.40 7.57
CA THR A 267 -31.87 17.28 7.19
C THR A 267 -32.66 17.78 8.40
N GLN A 268 -32.64 17.02 9.50
CA GLN A 268 -33.49 17.16 10.69
C GLN A 268 -34.99 17.08 10.38
N GLU A 269 -35.36 16.44 9.28
CA GLU A 269 -36.74 16.35 8.84
C GLU A 269 -37.46 15.13 9.43
N GLU A 270 -38.43 15.36 10.32
CA GLU A 270 -39.19 14.28 10.97
C GLU A 270 -39.87 13.33 9.97
N LYS A 271 -40.33 13.86 8.82
CA LYS A 271 -40.97 13.06 7.76
C LYS A 271 -39.98 12.46 6.75
N THR A 272 -38.70 12.32 7.10
CA THR A 272 -37.63 11.78 6.21
C THR A 272 -38.06 10.51 5.46
N ASN A 273 -38.58 9.50 6.17
CA ASN A 273 -38.95 8.23 5.55
C ASN A 273 -40.12 8.36 4.57
N GLU A 274 -41.07 9.27 4.84
CA GLU A 274 -42.21 9.52 3.95
C GLU A 274 -41.74 10.23 2.67
N ILE A 275 -40.88 11.23 2.82
CA ILE A 275 -40.31 11.98 1.69
C ILE A 275 -39.47 11.06 0.80
N LEU A 276 -38.59 10.21 1.38
CA LEU A 276 -37.79 9.26 0.60
C LEU A 276 -38.64 8.26 -0.18
N LYS A 277 -39.72 7.73 0.43
CA LYS A 277 -40.67 6.85 -0.26
C LYS A 277 -41.41 7.56 -1.38
N LYS A 278 -41.81 8.82 -1.17
CA LYS A 278 -42.45 9.66 -2.19
C LYS A 278 -41.52 9.90 -3.37
N LEU A 279 -40.30 10.37 -3.12
CA LEU A 279 -39.28 10.63 -4.15
C LEU A 279 -38.96 9.37 -4.96
N HIS A 280 -38.86 8.21 -4.30
CA HIS A 280 -38.65 6.94 -4.98
C HIS A 280 -39.83 6.53 -5.87
N LYS A 281 -41.07 6.71 -5.40
CA LYS A 281 -42.29 6.35 -6.14
C LYS A 281 -42.52 7.25 -7.36
N GLU A 282 -42.18 8.53 -7.26
CA GLU A 282 -42.39 9.54 -8.31
C GLU A 282 -41.27 9.56 -9.36
N ASN A 283 -40.33 8.61 -9.34
CA ASN A 283 -39.14 8.59 -10.20
C ASN A 283 -38.38 9.92 -10.18
N ALA A 284 -38.26 10.53 -8.98
CA ALA A 284 -37.63 11.84 -8.77
C ALA A 284 -36.11 11.84 -8.95
N PHE A 285 -35.56 10.91 -9.73
CA PHE A 285 -34.13 10.70 -9.91
C PHE A 285 -33.44 10.36 -8.57
N VAL A 286 -34.17 9.77 -7.62
CA VAL A 286 -33.65 9.22 -6.36
C VAL A 286 -33.87 7.71 -6.36
N PHE A 287 -32.78 6.96 -6.42
CA PHE A 287 -32.80 5.51 -6.45
C PHE A 287 -32.54 4.96 -5.07
N TYR A 288 -33.15 3.81 -4.79
CA TYR A 288 -32.88 3.04 -3.59
C TYR A 288 -32.29 1.69 -4.03
N ASP A 289 -31.11 1.36 -3.51
CA ASP A 289 -30.49 0.06 -3.70
C ASP A 289 -30.83 -0.85 -2.52
N GLU A 290 -31.63 -1.87 -2.77
CA GLU A 290 -32.05 -2.85 -1.76
C GLU A 290 -30.88 -3.69 -1.20
N ALA A 291 -29.83 -3.92 -1.99
CA ALA A 291 -28.70 -4.74 -1.57
C ALA A 291 -27.84 -4.02 -0.53
N SER A 292 -27.52 -2.75 -0.78
CA SER A 292 -26.72 -1.91 0.12
C SER A 292 -27.55 -1.15 1.16
N LYS A 293 -28.88 -1.04 0.97
CA LYS A 293 -29.81 -0.21 1.76
C LYS A 293 -29.45 1.27 1.75
N VAL A 294 -28.97 1.76 0.61
CA VAL A 294 -28.50 3.13 0.41
C VAL A 294 -29.34 3.81 -0.68
N TYR A 295 -29.58 5.11 -0.51
CA TYR A 295 -30.18 5.98 -1.52
C TYR A 295 -29.08 6.70 -2.32
N LYS A 296 -29.29 6.82 -3.64
CA LYS A 296 -28.43 7.58 -4.56
C LYS A 296 -29.27 8.57 -5.36
N ILE A 297 -28.88 9.84 -5.35
CA ILE A 297 -29.44 10.85 -6.25
C ILE A 297 -28.75 10.70 -7.61
N HIS A 298 -29.52 10.74 -8.69
CA HIS A 298 -28.98 10.68 -10.04
C HIS A 298 -28.00 11.84 -10.26
N ASN A 299 -26.89 11.54 -10.92
CA ASN A 299 -25.79 12.48 -11.15
C ASN A 299 -26.24 13.85 -11.71
N VAL A 300 -27.17 13.87 -12.67
CA VAL A 300 -27.73 15.12 -13.24
C VAL A 300 -28.41 15.99 -12.19
N LEU A 301 -29.28 15.39 -11.36
CA LEU A 301 -29.96 16.12 -10.30
C LEU A 301 -28.99 16.48 -9.17
N LEU A 302 -28.06 15.58 -8.82
CA LEU A 302 -27.08 15.78 -7.77
C LEU A 302 -26.17 16.98 -8.06
N ASP A 303 -25.65 17.11 -9.29
CA ASP A 303 -24.77 18.21 -9.68
C ASP A 303 -25.53 19.55 -9.70
N PHE A 304 -26.74 19.58 -10.26
CA PHE A 304 -27.62 20.74 -10.20
C PHE A 304 -27.87 21.18 -8.74
N LEU A 305 -28.22 20.22 -7.86
CA LEU A 305 -28.45 20.50 -6.45
C LEU A 305 -27.18 21.03 -5.76
N ARG A 306 -26.00 20.49 -6.08
CA ARG A 306 -24.72 20.96 -5.52
C ARG A 306 -24.40 22.38 -5.94
N ILE A 307 -24.57 22.70 -7.22
CA ILE A 307 -24.39 24.06 -7.74
C ILE A 307 -25.39 24.99 -7.06
N LYS A 308 -26.68 24.64 -7.04
CA LYS A 308 -27.73 25.44 -6.40
C LYS A 308 -27.48 25.63 -4.89
N PHE A 309 -27.01 24.59 -4.21
CA PHE A 309 -26.71 24.65 -2.78
C PHE A 309 -25.41 25.40 -2.48
N SER A 310 -24.47 25.47 -3.42
CA SER A 310 -23.24 26.26 -3.28
C SER A 310 -23.52 27.77 -3.13
N PHE A 311 -24.62 28.27 -3.70
CA PHE A 311 -25.09 29.64 -3.49
C PHE A 311 -25.64 29.89 -2.07
N LYS A 312 -25.92 28.82 -1.31
CA LYS A 312 -26.31 28.85 0.11
C LYS A 312 -25.15 28.41 1.00
N ALA A 313 -24.00 29.07 0.84
CA ALA A 313 -22.73 28.65 1.44
C ALA A 313 -22.79 28.39 2.95
N GLU A 314 -23.50 29.22 3.73
CA GLU A 314 -23.61 29.04 5.18
C GLU A 314 -24.47 27.83 5.57
N GLU A 315 -25.56 27.55 4.84
CA GLU A 315 -26.36 26.34 5.05
C GLU A 315 -25.57 25.07 4.68
N LEU A 316 -24.76 25.13 3.61
CA LEU A 316 -23.91 24.03 3.18
C LEU A 316 -22.81 23.72 4.20
N LYS A 317 -22.14 24.74 4.74
CA LYS A 317 -21.14 24.58 5.83
C LYS A 317 -21.76 23.90 7.05
N GLU A 318 -22.97 24.31 7.44
CA GLU A 318 -23.69 23.70 8.56
C GLU A 318 -24.02 22.22 8.29
N VAL A 319 -24.39 21.86 7.06
CA VAL A 319 -24.56 20.46 6.66
C VAL A 319 -23.24 19.68 6.78
N TYR A 320 -22.12 20.24 6.33
CA TYR A 320 -20.81 19.61 6.47
C TYR A 320 -20.40 19.43 7.94
N ARG A 321 -20.70 20.39 8.82
CA ARG A 321 -20.47 20.25 10.27
C ARG A 321 -21.24 19.08 10.86
N ARG A 322 -22.54 18.96 10.55
CA ARG A 322 -23.34 17.82 11.02
C ARG A 322 -22.82 16.50 10.49
N LEU A 323 -22.43 16.45 9.21
CA LEU A 323 -21.79 15.26 8.65
C LEU A 323 -20.53 14.90 9.42
N ALA A 324 -19.69 15.88 9.72
CA ALA A 324 -18.50 15.64 10.53
C ALA A 324 -18.84 15.09 11.91
N GLU A 325 -19.78 15.68 12.65
CA GLU A 325 -20.17 15.22 13.99
C GLU A 325 -20.72 13.79 13.97
N TRP A 326 -21.54 13.42 12.97
CA TRP A 326 -21.98 12.04 12.76
C TRP A 326 -20.83 11.03 12.63
N TYR A 327 -19.75 11.43 11.94
CA TYR A 327 -18.57 10.58 11.79
C TYR A 327 -17.64 10.63 13.01
N ILE A 328 -17.56 11.75 13.74
CA ILE A 328 -16.83 11.88 15.01
C ILE A 328 -17.44 10.96 16.08
N GLU A 329 -18.77 10.93 16.22
CA GLU A 329 -19.49 10.03 17.14
C GLU A 329 -19.15 8.56 16.89
N LYS A 330 -18.84 8.22 15.62
CA LYS A 330 -18.46 6.86 15.18
C LYS A 330 -16.96 6.63 15.17
N ARG A 331 -16.16 7.59 15.64
CA ARG A 331 -14.68 7.59 15.63
C ARG A 331 -14.07 7.42 14.24
N LYS A 332 -14.78 7.85 13.18
CA LYS A 332 -14.29 7.86 11.80
C LYS A 332 -13.67 9.23 11.48
N PHE A 333 -12.55 9.54 12.13
CA PHE A 333 -11.94 10.87 12.13
C PHE A 333 -11.47 11.33 10.76
N GLN A 334 -10.82 10.48 9.96
CA GLN A 334 -10.42 10.83 8.58
C GLN A 334 -11.58 11.39 7.75
N THR A 335 -12.72 10.69 7.71
CA THR A 335 -13.92 11.15 6.99
C THR A 335 -14.50 12.42 7.61
N ALA A 336 -14.57 12.49 8.94
CA ALA A 336 -15.07 13.67 9.64
C ALA A 336 -14.23 14.92 9.35
N PHE A 337 -12.91 14.80 9.40
CA PHE A 337 -11.99 15.91 9.15
C PHE A 337 -12.04 16.38 7.70
N GLY A 338 -12.26 15.48 6.74
CA GLY A 338 -12.55 15.87 5.36
C GLY A 338 -13.78 16.76 5.24
N TYR A 339 -14.86 16.47 5.98
CA TYR A 339 -16.05 17.34 6.00
C TYR A 339 -15.82 18.65 6.76
N LEU A 340 -15.12 18.64 7.89
CA LEU A 340 -14.78 19.87 8.62
C LEU A 340 -13.90 20.80 7.76
N TYR A 341 -12.94 20.25 7.02
CA TYR A 341 -12.07 21.02 6.14
C TYR A 341 -12.88 21.67 5.02
N ARG A 342 -13.85 20.95 4.42
CA ARG A 342 -14.80 21.52 3.44
C ARG A 342 -15.73 22.57 4.06
N ALA A 343 -16.05 22.47 5.36
CA ALA A 343 -16.80 23.49 6.08
C ALA A 343 -15.96 24.75 6.41
N GLY A 344 -14.63 24.67 6.27
CA GLY A 344 -13.70 25.71 6.73
C GLY A 344 -13.44 25.69 8.24
N ASP A 345 -13.85 24.64 8.95
CA ASP A 345 -13.75 24.52 10.40
C ASP A 345 -12.42 23.84 10.82
N GLU A 346 -11.29 24.41 10.37
CA GLU A 346 -9.95 23.88 10.63
C GLU A 346 -9.65 23.81 12.15
N GLU A 347 -10.12 24.79 12.91
CA GLU A 347 -9.93 24.85 14.35
C GLU A 347 -10.62 23.69 15.08
N ARG A 348 -11.77 23.21 14.58
CA ARG A 348 -12.45 22.02 15.11
C ARG A 348 -11.63 20.76 14.88
N ILE A 349 -10.94 20.65 13.73
CA ILE A 349 -10.00 19.56 13.42
C ILE A 349 -8.82 19.61 14.38
N LEU A 350 -8.20 20.78 14.52
CA LEU A 350 -7.07 20.98 15.43
C LEU A 350 -7.43 20.66 16.88
N LEU A 351 -8.64 21.03 17.33
CA LEU A 351 -9.15 20.67 18.65
C LEU A 351 -9.19 19.15 18.87
N GLU A 352 -9.71 18.37 17.91
CA GLU A 352 -9.72 16.91 18.01
C GLU A 352 -8.33 16.29 17.91
N LEU A 353 -7.46 16.83 17.04
CA LEU A 353 -6.07 16.37 16.94
C LEU A 353 -5.23 16.69 18.18
N ASN A 354 -5.58 17.76 18.91
CA ASN A 354 -4.88 18.17 20.12
C ASN A 354 -5.23 17.28 21.33
N LYS A 355 -6.33 16.52 21.25
CA LYS A 355 -6.74 15.58 22.29
C LYS A 355 -5.80 14.35 22.33
N PRO A 356 -5.16 14.05 23.47
CA PRO A 356 -4.31 12.86 23.62
C PRO A 356 -5.04 11.55 23.30
N GLU A 357 -6.33 11.44 23.61
CA GLU A 357 -7.11 10.22 23.41
C GLU A 357 -7.27 9.87 21.92
N ASN A 358 -7.12 10.88 21.05
CA ASN A 358 -7.26 10.73 19.62
C ASN A 358 -5.93 10.38 18.91
N ALA A 359 -4.86 10.09 19.66
CA ALA A 359 -3.53 9.78 19.09
C ALA A 359 -3.52 8.58 18.13
N TYR A 360 -4.43 7.63 18.32
CA TYR A 360 -4.45 6.35 17.61
C TYR A 360 -5.41 6.29 16.41
N ASN A 361 -6.10 7.39 16.12
CA ASN A 361 -7.08 7.39 15.04
C ASN A 361 -6.42 7.67 13.69
N GLU A 362 -6.95 7.06 12.63
CA GLU A 362 -6.61 7.45 11.27
C GLU A 362 -7.16 8.86 11.03
N THR A 363 -6.24 9.82 10.93
CA THR A 363 -6.54 11.26 10.93
C THR A 363 -5.97 12.01 9.73
N LEU A 364 -5.26 11.34 8.83
CA LEU A 364 -4.78 11.92 7.58
C LEU A 364 -5.93 12.00 6.57
N PHE A 365 -6.22 13.20 6.06
CA PHE A 365 -7.30 13.47 5.10
C PHE A 365 -6.80 14.32 3.93
N GLU A 366 -7.60 14.44 2.87
CA GLU A 366 -7.30 15.30 1.72
C GLU A 366 -7.24 16.77 2.15
N GLY A 367 -6.09 17.42 1.94
CA GLY A 367 -5.85 18.79 2.43
C GLY A 367 -5.15 18.86 3.78
N TYR A 368 -4.78 17.75 4.42
CA TYR A 368 -4.06 17.75 5.71
C TYR A 368 -2.78 18.60 5.69
N LEU A 369 -1.89 18.36 4.73
CA LEU A 369 -0.63 19.12 4.60
C LEU A 369 -0.89 20.59 4.24
N ASP A 370 -1.88 20.86 3.38
CA ASP A 370 -2.26 22.21 2.96
C ASP A 370 -2.78 23.02 4.16
N MET A 371 -3.70 22.45 4.94
CA MET A 371 -4.22 23.05 6.19
C MET A 371 -3.06 23.45 7.11
N PHE A 372 -2.19 22.49 7.48
CA PHE A 372 -1.06 22.75 8.39
C PHE A 372 -0.02 23.75 7.84
N SER A 373 0.06 23.91 6.51
CA SER A 373 0.96 24.88 5.89
C SER A 373 0.50 26.33 6.05
N LYS A 374 -0.80 26.55 6.30
CA LYS A 374 -1.48 27.86 6.39
C LYS A 374 -1.82 28.29 7.82
N VAL A 375 -1.72 27.40 8.81
CA VAL A 375 -2.03 27.70 10.21
C VAL A 375 -1.13 28.83 10.73
N SER A 376 -1.72 29.85 11.36
CA SER A 376 -1.00 30.96 11.98
C SER A 376 -0.26 30.55 13.26
N GLU A 377 0.77 31.29 13.67
CA GLU A 377 1.53 30.97 14.88
C GLU A 377 0.64 30.95 16.14
N GLU A 378 -0.33 31.87 16.25
CA GLU A 378 -1.26 31.92 17.38
C GLU A 378 -2.08 30.63 17.52
N VAL A 379 -2.53 30.06 16.40
CA VAL A 379 -3.30 28.82 16.39
C VAL A 379 -2.40 27.62 16.70
N VAL A 380 -1.15 27.63 16.24
CA VAL A 380 -0.15 26.59 16.61
C VAL A 380 0.07 26.56 18.13
N TYR A 381 0.18 27.73 18.77
CA TYR A 381 0.34 27.83 20.23
C TYR A 381 -0.93 27.42 20.99
N LYS A 382 -2.11 27.50 20.36
CA LYS A 382 -3.37 27.04 20.95
C LYS A 382 -3.55 25.53 20.85
N TYR A 383 -3.05 24.89 19.77
CA TYR A 383 -3.19 23.46 19.49
C TYR A 383 -1.84 22.75 19.28
N PRO A 384 -0.92 22.79 20.26
CA PRO A 384 0.45 22.33 20.10
C PRO A 384 0.58 20.85 19.76
N ILE A 385 -0.25 19.97 20.35
CA ILE A 385 -0.18 18.51 20.11
C ILE A 385 -0.57 18.18 18.68
N ALA A 386 -1.60 18.84 18.14
CA ALA A 386 -1.99 18.67 16.74
C ALA A 386 -0.83 19.02 15.80
N TYR A 387 -0.15 20.13 16.08
CA TYR A 387 0.98 20.59 15.29
C TYR A 387 2.21 19.68 15.42
N LEU A 388 2.50 19.20 16.63
CA LEU A 388 3.60 18.27 16.88
C LEU A 388 3.39 16.93 16.15
N ARG A 389 2.15 16.43 16.03
CA ARG A 389 1.83 15.25 15.21
C ARG A 389 2.11 15.49 13.73
N TYR A 390 1.76 16.68 13.21
CA TYR A 390 2.10 17.08 11.85
C TYR A 390 3.61 17.12 11.63
N ILE A 391 4.38 17.70 12.56
CA ILE A 391 5.85 17.71 12.51
C ILE A 391 6.40 16.28 12.47
N LEU A 392 5.93 15.38 13.33
CA LEU A 392 6.38 14.00 13.35
C LEU A 392 6.11 13.29 12.02
N CYS A 393 4.93 13.51 11.42
CA CYS A 393 4.58 12.97 10.11
C CYS A 393 5.54 13.47 9.02
N CYS A 394 5.86 14.76 8.99
CA CYS A 394 6.82 15.35 8.05
C CYS A 394 8.23 14.76 8.21
N ILE A 395 8.70 14.62 9.46
CA ILE A 395 10.01 14.03 9.77
C ILE A 395 10.08 12.57 9.34
N ALA A 396 9.04 11.77 9.60
CA ALA A 396 8.99 10.36 9.20
C ALA A 396 9.03 10.19 7.67
N ALA A 397 8.39 11.11 6.94
CA ALA A 397 8.38 11.15 5.48
C ALA A 397 9.62 11.84 4.87
N GLY A 398 10.54 12.38 5.68
CA GLY A 398 11.69 13.15 5.19
C GLY A 398 11.32 14.49 4.52
N GLN A 399 10.10 15.00 4.69
CA GLN A 399 9.60 16.21 4.03
C GLN A 399 9.75 17.44 4.92
N ASN A 400 10.16 18.57 4.32
CA ASN A 400 10.21 19.89 4.99
C ASN A 400 10.94 19.91 6.35
N THR A 401 11.89 19.01 6.57
CA THR A 401 12.53 18.78 7.88
C THR A 401 13.11 20.06 8.47
N GLY A 402 13.82 20.88 7.68
CA GLY A 402 14.36 22.17 8.13
C GLY A 402 13.30 23.15 8.67
N ARG A 403 12.17 23.31 7.96
CA ARG A 403 11.05 24.16 8.39
C ARG A 403 10.38 23.60 9.64
N CYS A 404 10.19 22.28 9.70
CA CYS A 404 9.67 21.60 10.87
C CYS A 404 10.53 21.84 12.11
N MET A 405 11.87 21.82 11.98
CA MET A 405 12.78 22.09 13.10
C MET A 405 12.72 23.53 13.58
N GLN A 406 12.67 24.51 12.66
CA GLN A 406 12.50 25.92 13.02
C GLN A 406 11.19 26.14 13.79
N ASN A 407 10.10 25.54 13.35
CA ASN A 407 8.80 25.67 14.02
C ASN A 407 8.80 24.98 15.39
N LEU A 408 9.50 23.85 15.52
CA LEU A 408 9.66 23.15 16.80
C LEU A 408 10.43 24.02 17.82
N GLU A 409 11.46 24.74 17.38
CA GLU A 409 12.23 25.66 18.23
C GLU A 409 11.40 26.88 18.66
N LYS A 410 10.63 27.48 17.74
CA LYS A 410 9.69 28.56 18.07
C LYS A 410 8.67 28.12 19.12
N LEU A 411 8.08 26.95 18.94
CA LEU A 411 7.12 26.38 19.88
C LEU A 411 7.76 26.13 21.25
N GLN A 412 9.00 25.62 21.29
CA GLN A 412 9.75 25.44 22.53
C GLN A 412 9.95 26.78 23.26
N LEU A 413 10.45 27.80 22.55
CA LEU A 413 10.71 29.12 23.12
C LEU A 413 9.45 29.80 23.67
N PHE A 414 8.31 29.58 23.03
CA PHE A 414 7.01 30.07 23.52
C PHE A 414 6.65 29.43 24.86
N TYR A 415 6.65 28.10 24.93
CA TYR A 415 6.27 27.37 26.15
C TYR A 415 7.28 27.50 27.30
N GLU A 416 8.54 27.84 27.02
CA GLU A 416 9.53 28.17 28.05
C GLU A 416 9.29 29.54 28.72
N LYS A 417 8.53 30.43 28.09
CA LYS A 417 8.30 31.82 28.55
C LYS A 417 6.86 32.11 28.97
N VAL A 418 5.94 31.18 28.75
CA VAL A 418 4.52 31.41 29.03
C VAL A 418 4.23 31.24 30.52
N ASP A 419 3.83 32.33 31.18
CA ASP A 419 3.57 32.33 32.63
C ASP A 419 2.09 32.14 32.99
N ASN A 420 1.19 32.30 32.03
CA ASN A 420 -0.27 32.28 32.23
C ASN A 420 -0.92 30.92 31.93
N MET A 421 -0.18 29.81 32.03
CA MET A 421 -0.69 28.45 31.81
C MET A 421 -0.32 27.52 32.96
N GLU A 422 -1.05 26.40 33.09
CA GLU A 422 -0.74 25.39 34.09
C GLU A 422 0.64 24.76 33.84
N ILE A 423 1.50 24.76 34.85
CA ILE A 423 2.88 24.24 34.78
C ILE A 423 2.89 22.77 34.31
N GLU A 424 1.92 21.96 34.74
CA GLU A 424 1.85 20.56 34.31
C GLU A 424 1.55 20.42 32.80
N TYR A 425 0.75 21.33 32.24
CA TYR A 425 0.49 21.37 30.80
C TYR A 425 1.73 21.84 30.03
N ILE A 426 2.41 22.88 30.51
CA ILE A 426 3.67 23.37 29.93
C ILE A 426 4.72 22.25 29.91
N ASP A 427 4.95 21.59 31.05
CA ASP A 427 5.89 20.47 31.19
C ASP A 427 5.57 19.36 30.18
N ARG A 428 4.28 19.04 29.99
CA ARG A 428 3.85 18.05 29.00
C ARG A 428 4.23 18.49 27.58
N ILE A 429 3.87 19.71 27.17
CA ILE A 429 4.18 20.18 25.81
C ILE A 429 5.68 20.22 25.56
N LEU A 430 6.47 20.73 26.51
CA LEU A 430 7.93 20.73 26.42
C LEU A 430 8.50 19.31 26.34
N ALA A 431 7.92 18.34 27.06
CA ALA A 431 8.32 16.95 26.93
C ALA A 431 8.04 16.36 25.54
N GLU A 432 6.86 16.62 24.99
CA GLU A 432 6.49 16.15 23.64
C GLU A 432 7.36 16.80 22.55
N ILE A 433 7.70 18.08 22.70
CA ILE A 433 8.68 18.76 21.86
C ILE A 433 10.03 18.05 21.91
N LEU A 434 10.53 17.75 23.12
CA LEU A 434 11.80 17.03 23.28
C LEU A 434 11.75 15.61 22.69
N ILE A 435 10.62 14.93 22.77
CA ILE A 435 10.44 13.60 22.16
C ILE A 435 10.63 13.68 20.64
N ILE A 436 10.02 14.67 19.98
CA ILE A 436 10.22 14.90 18.54
C ILE A 436 11.64 15.40 18.25
N LYS A 437 12.21 16.23 19.13
CA LYS A 437 13.59 16.72 19.00
C LYS A 437 14.63 15.60 19.03
N LYS A 438 14.30 14.39 19.50
CA LYS A 438 15.18 13.22 19.32
C LYS A 438 15.52 12.98 17.84
N PHE A 439 14.60 13.28 16.93
CA PHE A 439 14.82 13.08 15.50
C PHE A 439 15.75 14.13 14.88
N THR A 440 16.00 15.28 15.53
CA THR A 440 16.99 16.27 15.03
C THR A 440 18.42 15.80 15.25
N VAL A 441 18.64 14.99 16.27
CA VAL A 441 19.94 14.40 16.61
C VAL A 441 20.02 12.93 16.19
N PHE A 442 19.02 12.45 15.46
CA PHE A 442 19.07 11.11 14.88
C PHE A 442 20.21 11.05 13.84
N ASN A 443 21.03 10.02 13.82
CA ASN A 443 21.00 8.74 14.55
C ASN A 443 22.02 8.65 15.71
N ASP A 444 22.40 9.77 16.33
CA ASP A 444 23.30 9.81 17.49
C ASP A 444 22.59 9.30 18.76
N LEU A 445 22.72 8.00 19.02
CA LEU A 445 21.98 7.31 20.09
C LEU A 445 22.23 7.92 21.48
N GLU A 446 23.44 8.41 21.75
CA GLU A 446 23.78 9.03 23.03
C GLU A 446 23.05 10.36 23.19
N LYS A 447 23.10 11.23 22.18
CA LYS A 447 22.35 12.50 22.19
C LYS A 447 20.85 12.27 22.25
N MET A 448 20.32 11.31 21.50
CA MET A 448 18.91 10.92 21.54
C MET A 448 18.48 10.49 22.95
N CYS A 449 19.31 9.71 23.64
CA CYS A 449 19.07 9.30 25.03
C CYS A 449 19.11 10.48 26.00
N ILE A 450 20.01 11.45 25.82
CA ILE A 450 20.10 12.66 26.66
C ILE A 450 18.84 13.51 26.51
N VAL A 451 18.36 13.71 25.28
CA VAL A 451 17.12 14.45 25.00
C VAL A 451 15.91 13.71 25.58
N GLY A 452 15.84 12.38 25.39
CA GLY A 452 14.76 11.56 25.95
C GLY A 452 14.71 11.58 27.48
N ASP A 453 15.86 11.63 28.15
CA ASP A 453 15.93 11.76 29.60
C ASP A 453 15.34 13.08 30.10
N LYS A 454 15.59 14.18 29.39
CA LYS A 454 14.99 15.48 29.71
C LYS A 454 13.47 15.43 29.59
N ALA A 455 12.95 14.86 28.50
CA ALA A 455 11.51 14.66 28.30
C ALA A 455 10.89 13.80 29.43
N ARG A 456 11.57 12.72 29.81
CA ARG A 456 11.10 11.82 30.89
C ARG A 456 11.00 12.52 32.25
N ARG A 457 11.92 13.44 32.56
CA ARG A 457 11.86 14.22 33.81
C ARG A 457 10.66 15.15 33.83
N LEU A 458 10.36 15.81 32.71
CA LEU A 458 9.19 16.69 32.58
C LEU A 458 7.87 15.91 32.66
N LEU A 459 7.79 14.72 32.07
CA LEU A 459 6.59 13.89 32.12
C LEU A 459 6.26 13.33 33.51
N LYS A 460 7.20 13.35 34.47
CA LYS A 460 6.97 12.92 35.87
C LYS A 460 6.28 11.55 36.00
N GLY A 461 6.62 10.62 35.10
CA GLY A 461 6.06 9.26 35.07
C GLY A 461 4.83 9.06 34.17
N LYS A 462 4.27 10.13 33.61
CA LYS A 462 3.25 10.05 32.56
C LYS A 462 3.86 9.58 31.23
N GLN A 463 3.02 9.02 30.36
CA GLN A 463 3.43 8.60 29.01
C GLN A 463 3.28 9.74 28.01
N SER A 464 4.04 9.66 26.92
CA SER A 464 3.87 10.51 25.73
C SER A 464 2.46 10.33 25.16
N CYS A 465 1.94 11.36 24.51
CA CYS A 465 0.71 11.32 23.72
C CYS A 465 0.96 11.46 22.20
N ILE A 466 2.23 11.44 21.79
CA ILE A 466 2.67 11.55 20.40
C ILE A 466 3.39 10.28 19.94
N LEU A 467 4.33 9.78 20.75
CA LEU A 467 5.13 8.60 20.43
C LEU A 467 4.80 7.46 21.39
N LEU A 468 4.02 6.50 20.89
CA LEU A 468 3.38 5.41 21.61
C LEU A 468 3.79 4.06 21.02
N ARG A 469 3.28 2.96 21.59
CA ARG A 469 3.70 1.58 21.24
C ARG A 469 3.35 1.17 19.81
N GLU A 470 2.37 1.84 19.21
CA GLU A 470 1.86 1.63 17.85
C GLU A 470 2.79 2.23 16.80
N ASN A 471 3.60 3.23 17.18
CA ASN A 471 4.61 3.79 16.28
C ASN A 471 5.72 2.76 16.04
N GLU A 472 6.18 2.69 14.80
CA GLU A 472 7.24 1.77 14.42
C GLU A 472 8.59 2.21 15.02
N PHE A 473 9.31 1.26 15.63
CA PHE A 473 10.55 1.52 16.38
C PHE A 473 11.84 1.35 15.56
N THR A 474 11.82 0.42 14.62
CA THR A 474 13.00 -0.05 13.87
C THR A 474 13.22 0.70 12.56
N PHE A 475 12.44 1.75 12.32
CA PHE A 475 12.36 2.55 11.10
C PHE A 475 12.18 1.73 9.82
N GLY A 476 11.55 0.55 9.92
CA GLY A 476 11.41 -0.38 8.82
C GLY A 476 12.71 -1.10 8.41
N SER A 477 13.83 -0.90 9.13
CA SER A 477 15.08 -1.62 8.91
C SER A 477 15.05 -2.98 9.63
N PRO A 478 15.47 -4.09 8.97
CA PRO A 478 15.51 -5.41 9.57
C PRO A 478 16.68 -5.61 10.56
N HIS A 479 17.50 -4.58 10.80
CA HIS A 479 18.68 -4.63 11.65
C HIS A 479 18.78 -3.35 12.48
N LEU A 480 18.67 -3.44 13.81
CA LEU A 480 18.66 -2.29 14.73
C LEU A 480 20.05 -1.65 14.86
N MET A 481 21.12 -2.44 15.00
CA MET A 481 22.49 -1.91 15.12
C MET A 481 22.96 -1.24 13.83
N TYR A 482 22.49 -1.69 12.64
CA TYR A 482 22.72 -0.99 11.37
C TYR A 482 22.32 0.50 11.45
N ILE A 483 21.25 0.80 12.18
CA ILE A 483 20.71 2.15 12.31
C ILE A 483 21.64 3.04 13.15
N TYR A 484 22.27 2.50 14.20
CA TYR A 484 22.96 3.30 15.22
C TYR A 484 24.48 3.14 15.23
N PHE A 485 25.04 2.16 14.50
CA PHE A 485 26.49 2.01 14.36
C PHE A 485 27.02 2.98 13.31
N ARG A 486 27.58 4.10 13.82
CA ARG A 486 27.92 5.29 13.02
C ARG A 486 29.40 5.57 12.85
N LYS A 487 30.23 4.90 13.65
CA LYS A 487 31.65 5.16 13.72
C LYS A 487 32.39 3.90 14.16
N GLU A 488 33.48 3.60 13.49
CA GLU A 488 34.44 2.58 13.91
C GLU A 488 34.80 2.70 15.41
N GLN A 489 35.05 1.57 16.06
CA GLN A 489 35.41 1.40 17.48
C GLN A 489 34.29 1.74 18.48
N THR A 490 33.05 1.91 18.01
CA THR A 490 31.92 2.28 18.86
C THR A 490 30.83 1.22 18.98
N LEU A 491 30.93 0.07 18.30
CA LEU A 491 29.84 -0.91 18.23
C LEU A 491 29.42 -1.41 19.63
N LYS A 492 30.40 -1.73 20.48
CA LYS A 492 30.16 -2.15 21.87
C LYS A 492 29.56 -1.02 22.72
N ARG A 493 29.94 0.24 22.48
CA ARG A 493 29.36 1.40 23.17
C ARG A 493 27.90 1.61 22.76
N VAL A 494 27.59 1.47 21.48
CA VAL A 494 26.21 1.50 20.97
C VAL A 494 25.37 0.42 21.67
N LEU A 495 25.87 -0.83 21.74
CA LEU A 495 25.20 -1.90 22.47
C LEU A 495 24.91 -1.54 23.94
N GLN A 496 25.90 -1.03 24.66
CA GLN A 496 25.74 -0.62 26.07
C GLN A 496 24.62 0.41 26.23
N ILE A 497 24.60 1.43 25.37
CA ILE A 497 23.55 2.45 25.39
C ILE A 497 22.17 1.83 25.10
N ILE A 498 22.07 0.93 24.11
CA ILE A 498 20.81 0.23 23.82
C ILE A 498 20.31 -0.51 25.07
N VAL A 499 21.18 -1.32 25.70
CA VAL A 499 20.81 -2.16 26.85
C VAL A 499 20.43 -1.33 28.09
N GLU A 500 21.19 -0.28 28.38
CA GLU A 500 21.02 0.50 29.61
C GLU A 500 19.94 1.57 29.50
N ARG A 501 19.77 2.18 28.31
CA ARG A 501 19.03 3.44 28.15
C ARG A 501 17.74 3.29 27.36
N MET A 502 17.67 2.42 26.35
CA MET A 502 16.45 2.26 25.55
C MET A 502 15.26 1.64 26.32
N PRO A 503 15.44 0.76 27.32
CA PRO A 503 14.33 0.32 28.16
C PRO A 503 13.65 1.46 28.94
N LEU A 504 14.36 2.57 29.20
CA LEU A 504 13.77 3.77 29.81
C LEU A 504 12.89 4.52 28.81
N HIS A 505 13.23 4.49 27.52
CA HIS A 505 12.38 5.03 26.46
C HIS A 505 11.06 4.28 26.38
N ALA A 506 11.09 2.93 26.41
CA ALA A 506 9.88 2.12 26.34
C ALA A 506 8.87 2.41 27.47
N LYS A 507 9.34 2.81 28.66
CA LYS A 507 8.45 3.25 29.75
C LYS A 507 7.72 4.55 29.44
N LEU A 508 8.39 5.47 28.73
CA LEU A 508 7.86 6.78 28.35
C LEU A 508 6.88 6.69 27.18
N SER A 509 7.05 5.73 26.28
CA SER A 509 6.29 5.57 25.02
C SER A 509 5.31 4.39 25.05
N ASP A 510 4.75 4.09 26.23
CA ASP A 510 3.77 3.02 26.45
C ASP A 510 4.18 1.60 25.99
N GLY A 511 5.49 1.38 25.85
CA GLY A 511 6.06 0.11 25.43
C GLY A 511 6.70 0.13 24.05
N ASN A 512 6.75 1.27 23.34
CA ASN A 512 7.51 1.39 22.10
C ASN A 512 9.00 1.08 22.33
N GLY A 513 9.54 0.11 21.60
CA GLY A 513 10.91 -0.36 21.80
C GLY A 513 11.05 -1.52 22.80
N THR A 514 9.95 -2.04 23.36
CA THR A 514 10.02 -3.15 24.34
C THR A 514 10.69 -4.38 23.73
N GLY A 515 11.81 -4.83 24.33
CA GLY A 515 12.61 -5.96 23.85
C GLY A 515 13.84 -5.57 23.03
N CYS A 516 14.03 -4.28 22.74
CA CYS A 516 15.18 -3.79 21.96
C CYS A 516 16.53 -4.07 22.62
N GLU A 517 16.59 -4.15 23.95
CA GLU A 517 17.81 -4.49 24.69
C GLU A 517 18.30 -5.91 24.37
N TYR A 518 17.37 -6.85 24.24
CA TYR A 518 17.70 -8.22 23.85
C TYR A 518 17.96 -8.31 22.35
N LEU A 519 17.26 -7.51 21.53
CA LEU A 519 17.55 -7.44 20.10
C LEU A 519 18.98 -6.93 19.85
N GLY A 520 19.38 -5.85 20.52
CA GLY A 520 20.74 -5.32 20.42
C GLY A 520 21.80 -6.34 20.85
N LEU A 521 21.56 -7.07 21.96
CA LEU A 521 22.43 -8.17 22.38
C LEU A 521 22.51 -9.29 21.34
N ALA A 522 21.38 -9.64 20.73
CA ALA A 522 21.30 -10.72 19.73
C ALA A 522 22.03 -10.37 18.43
N GLU A 523 21.82 -9.15 17.93
CA GLU A 523 22.48 -8.64 16.73
C GLU A 523 23.98 -8.47 16.96
N TYR A 524 24.40 -7.85 18.06
CA TYR A 524 25.82 -7.73 18.39
C TYR A 524 26.50 -9.10 18.49
N ALA A 525 25.86 -10.04 19.18
CA ALA A 525 26.39 -11.39 19.33
C ALA A 525 26.55 -12.09 17.98
N LEU A 526 25.55 -12.00 17.09
CA LEU A 526 25.67 -12.57 15.76
C LEU A 526 26.79 -11.89 14.97
N GLU A 527 26.76 -10.57 14.87
CA GLU A 527 27.73 -9.78 14.09
C GLU A 527 29.18 -9.99 14.53
N THR A 528 29.40 -10.30 15.82
CA THR A 528 30.72 -10.56 16.40
C THR A 528 31.07 -12.04 16.56
N GLY A 529 30.19 -12.95 16.16
CA GLY A 529 30.42 -14.40 16.11
C GLY A 529 30.22 -15.17 17.43
N ASP A 530 29.42 -14.65 18.36
CA ASP A 530 28.90 -15.36 19.54
C ASP A 530 27.50 -15.93 19.24
N PHE A 531 27.49 -17.11 18.63
CA PHE A 531 26.27 -17.72 18.09
C PHE A 531 25.28 -18.21 19.15
N GLU A 532 25.77 -18.63 20.31
CA GLU A 532 24.91 -19.07 21.42
C GLU A 532 24.17 -17.88 22.04
N ALA A 533 24.90 -16.79 22.31
CA ALA A 533 24.28 -15.57 22.81
C ALA A 533 23.32 -14.96 21.77
N ALA A 534 23.63 -15.06 20.48
CA ALA A 534 22.74 -14.62 19.40
C ALA A 534 21.39 -15.33 19.44
N GLU A 535 21.38 -16.66 19.57
CA GLU A 535 20.15 -17.46 19.62
C GLU A 535 19.30 -17.13 20.85
N ILE A 536 19.90 -17.21 22.04
CA ILE A 536 19.20 -16.99 23.32
C ILE A 536 18.59 -15.60 23.37
N ASN A 537 19.35 -14.56 23.00
CA ASN A 537 18.86 -13.20 23.06
C ASN A 537 17.82 -12.91 21.97
N SER A 538 17.88 -13.56 20.80
CA SER A 538 16.83 -13.44 19.79
C SER A 538 15.48 -13.93 20.31
N PHE A 539 15.46 -15.09 20.99
CA PHE A 539 14.23 -15.59 21.62
C PHE A 539 13.73 -14.66 22.74
N LYS A 540 14.62 -14.16 23.60
CA LYS A 540 14.27 -13.18 24.64
C LYS A 540 13.65 -11.91 24.04
N ALA A 541 14.22 -11.40 22.95
CA ALA A 541 13.68 -10.25 22.22
C ALA A 541 12.27 -10.53 21.72
N ILE A 542 12.04 -11.66 21.05
CA ILE A 542 10.72 -12.06 20.54
C ILE A 542 9.68 -12.14 21.66
N TYR A 543 9.99 -12.86 22.75
CA TYR A 543 9.04 -13.04 23.85
C TYR A 543 8.73 -11.72 24.54
N LYS A 544 9.72 -10.86 24.75
CA LYS A 544 9.52 -9.55 25.37
C LYS A 544 8.73 -8.60 24.45
N ALA A 545 9.08 -8.53 23.17
CA ALA A 545 8.41 -7.70 22.18
C ALA A 545 6.92 -8.07 22.00
N LYS A 546 6.57 -9.36 22.08
CA LYS A 546 5.18 -9.82 22.03
C LYS A 546 4.30 -9.24 23.14
N THR A 547 4.85 -8.98 24.33
CA THR A 547 4.08 -8.41 25.46
C THR A 547 3.52 -7.01 25.17
N LYS A 548 4.09 -6.30 24.19
CA LYS A 548 3.71 -4.95 23.77
C LYS A 548 3.48 -4.83 22.26
N ALA A 549 3.21 -5.95 21.59
CA ALA A 549 2.95 -6.03 20.15
C ALA A 549 4.00 -5.30 19.27
N GLN A 550 5.28 -5.35 19.66
CA GLN A 550 6.37 -4.67 18.95
C GLN A 550 6.80 -5.47 17.70
N THR A 551 6.01 -5.36 16.63
CA THR A 551 6.16 -6.17 15.40
C THR A 551 7.51 -5.98 14.71
N GLY A 552 8.02 -4.74 14.59
CA GLY A 552 9.35 -4.48 14.00
C GLY A 552 10.48 -5.22 14.71
N ILE A 553 10.51 -5.17 16.05
CA ILE A 553 11.49 -5.90 16.87
C ILE A 553 11.37 -7.42 16.68
N ILE A 554 10.14 -7.95 16.56
CA ILE A 554 9.91 -9.37 16.30
C ILE A 554 10.49 -9.76 14.93
N ILE A 555 10.29 -8.94 13.90
CA ILE A 555 10.84 -9.18 12.56
C ILE A 555 12.37 -9.24 12.62
N ASN A 556 13.01 -8.25 13.24
CA ASN A 556 14.48 -8.17 13.33
C ASN A 556 15.07 -9.35 14.13
N ALA A 557 14.43 -9.77 15.22
CA ALA A 557 14.89 -10.91 16.00
C ALA A 557 14.76 -12.24 15.23
N TYR A 558 13.69 -12.43 14.45
CA TYR A 558 13.60 -13.58 13.54
C TYR A 558 14.63 -13.48 12.40
N PHE A 559 14.89 -12.29 11.87
CA PHE A 559 15.93 -12.07 10.86
C PHE A 559 17.31 -12.50 11.37
N ASN A 560 17.65 -12.14 12.60
CA ASN A 560 18.86 -12.58 13.27
C ASN A 560 18.93 -14.13 13.39
N LEU A 561 17.84 -14.78 13.82
CA LEU A 561 17.76 -16.26 13.89
C LEU A 561 17.91 -16.92 12.52
N MET A 562 17.29 -16.36 11.47
CA MET A 562 17.37 -16.92 10.12
C MET A 562 18.81 -16.90 9.59
N ARG A 563 19.54 -15.79 9.80
CA ARG A 563 20.96 -15.66 9.47
C ARG A 563 21.82 -16.67 10.25
N LEU A 564 21.57 -16.82 11.55
CA LEU A 564 22.22 -17.82 12.38
C LEU A 564 21.96 -19.26 11.89
N TYR A 565 20.71 -19.59 11.55
CA TYR A 565 20.34 -20.92 11.06
C TYR A 565 21.01 -21.26 9.73
N ILE A 566 21.19 -20.29 8.83
CA ILE A 566 21.98 -20.51 7.61
C ILE A 566 23.42 -20.84 7.97
N PHE A 567 24.04 -20.11 8.90
CA PHE A 567 25.39 -20.40 9.37
C PHE A 567 25.52 -21.81 9.98
N GLN A 568 24.50 -22.26 10.71
CA GLN A 568 24.41 -23.62 11.28
C GLN A 568 24.03 -24.72 10.26
N GLY A 569 23.80 -24.39 8.99
CA GLY A 569 23.34 -25.33 7.96
C GLY A 569 21.85 -25.70 8.03
N LYS A 570 21.09 -25.09 8.94
CA LYS A 570 19.63 -25.27 9.12
C LYS A 570 18.81 -24.40 8.16
N ILE A 571 19.15 -24.42 6.87
CA ILE A 571 18.53 -23.53 5.87
C ILE A 571 17.01 -23.78 5.74
N GLY A 572 16.57 -25.03 5.83
CA GLY A 572 15.15 -25.36 5.79
C GLY A 572 14.34 -24.70 6.91
N GLU A 573 14.89 -24.66 8.13
CA GLU A 573 14.28 -23.99 9.28
C GLU A 573 14.27 -22.47 9.10
N ALA A 574 15.35 -21.89 8.56
CA ALA A 574 15.41 -20.46 8.24
C ALA A 574 14.31 -20.04 7.25
N ILE A 575 14.16 -20.78 6.15
CA ILE A 575 13.12 -20.51 5.14
C ILE A 575 11.72 -20.76 5.68
N GLN A 576 11.52 -21.80 6.49
CA GLN A 576 10.24 -22.03 7.15
C GLN A 576 9.86 -20.85 8.04
N LYS A 577 10.80 -20.33 8.85
CA LYS A 577 10.56 -19.17 9.71
C LYS A 577 10.28 -17.90 8.92
N LEU A 578 10.96 -17.70 7.80
CA LEU A 578 10.69 -16.58 6.89
C LEU A 578 9.24 -16.61 6.39
N ASN A 579 8.78 -17.77 5.90
CA ASN A 579 7.43 -17.94 5.38
C ASN A 579 6.36 -17.77 6.48
N GLU A 580 6.57 -18.38 7.66
CA GLU A 580 5.68 -18.23 8.82
C GLU A 580 5.54 -16.76 9.27
N LEU A 581 6.63 -16.00 9.19
CA LEU A 581 6.63 -14.58 9.53
C LEU A 581 5.92 -13.75 8.45
N GLN A 582 6.19 -14.02 7.17
CA GLN A 582 5.57 -13.31 6.05
C GLN A 582 4.03 -13.45 6.08
N GLU A 583 3.50 -14.64 6.33
CA GLU A 583 2.05 -14.86 6.45
C GLU A 583 1.42 -14.06 7.60
N LYS A 584 2.12 -13.90 8.72
CA LYS A 584 1.64 -13.11 9.86
C LYS A 584 1.64 -11.62 9.54
N ILE A 585 2.67 -11.13 8.86
CA ILE A 585 2.80 -9.70 8.52
C ILE A 585 1.78 -9.28 7.47
N HIS A 586 1.57 -10.07 6.42
CA HIS A 586 0.57 -9.75 5.40
C HIS A 586 -0.84 -9.57 6.00
N LYS A 587 -1.20 -10.37 7.02
CA LYS A 587 -2.48 -10.23 7.74
C LYS A 587 -2.62 -8.92 8.53
N LEU A 588 -1.51 -8.28 8.90
CA LEU A 588 -1.53 -6.97 9.58
C LEU A 588 -1.79 -5.81 8.62
N ASN A 589 -1.55 -6.02 7.31
CA ASN A 589 -1.72 -5.03 6.24
C ASN A 589 -1.08 -3.66 6.55
N TYR A 590 0.17 -3.67 7.04
CA TYR A 590 0.93 -2.47 7.37
C TYR A 590 2.14 -2.36 6.46
N SER A 591 2.14 -1.35 5.57
CA SER A 591 3.12 -1.19 4.48
C SER A 591 4.57 -1.31 4.93
N ILE A 592 4.94 -0.62 6.02
CA ILE A 592 6.31 -0.60 6.54
C ILE A 592 6.82 -2.02 6.83
N TYR A 593 5.99 -2.87 7.44
CA TYR A 593 6.38 -4.24 7.77
C TYR A 593 6.43 -5.15 6.53
N ASN A 594 5.62 -4.89 5.50
CA ASN A 594 5.72 -5.59 4.23
C ASN A 594 7.06 -5.29 3.54
N THR A 595 7.49 -4.03 3.56
CA THR A 595 8.79 -3.64 3.05
C THR A 595 9.92 -4.27 3.87
N THR A 596 9.84 -4.26 5.21
CA THR A 596 10.86 -4.89 6.08
C THR A 596 10.96 -6.40 5.86
N ILE A 597 9.85 -7.13 5.71
CA ILE A 597 9.90 -8.58 5.48
C ILE A 597 10.46 -8.91 4.08
N ASP A 598 10.20 -8.06 3.08
CA ASP A 598 10.81 -8.20 1.75
C ASP A 598 12.33 -7.96 1.80
N LEU A 599 12.81 -7.01 2.61
CA LEU A 599 14.24 -6.83 2.88
C LEU A 599 14.86 -8.07 3.53
N CYS A 600 14.22 -8.62 4.58
CA CYS A 600 14.63 -9.88 5.20
C CYS A 600 14.69 -11.00 4.16
N ARG A 601 13.65 -11.14 3.34
CA ARG A 601 13.53 -12.17 2.31
C ARG A 601 14.65 -12.05 1.27
N GLY A 602 14.88 -10.85 0.75
CA GLY A 602 15.93 -10.60 -0.23
C GLY A 602 17.31 -10.91 0.34
N TYR A 603 17.59 -10.47 1.57
CA TYR A 603 18.87 -10.76 2.24
C TYR A 603 19.08 -12.25 2.49
N ILE A 604 18.07 -12.95 3.03
CA ILE A 604 18.13 -14.39 3.32
C ILE A 604 18.33 -15.20 2.03
N TYR A 605 17.59 -14.91 0.97
CA TYR A 605 17.76 -15.59 -0.31
C TYR A 605 19.12 -15.27 -0.97
N ALA A 606 19.64 -14.06 -0.77
CA ALA A 606 20.98 -13.74 -1.22
C ALA A 606 22.06 -14.56 -0.49
N CYS A 607 21.95 -14.73 0.83
CA CYS A 607 22.87 -15.54 1.63
C CYS A 607 22.92 -17.02 1.19
N ILE A 608 21.83 -17.54 0.62
CA ILE A 608 21.77 -18.92 0.09
C ILE A 608 21.88 -19.00 -1.44
N ASN A 609 22.36 -17.92 -2.08
CA ASN A 609 22.63 -17.85 -3.53
C ASN A 609 21.40 -18.15 -4.42
N LYS A 610 20.21 -17.68 -4.02
CA LYS A 610 18.95 -17.82 -4.77
C LYS A 610 18.43 -16.47 -5.26
N ARG A 611 19.14 -15.85 -6.21
CA ARG A 611 18.81 -14.52 -6.75
C ARG A 611 17.37 -14.45 -7.24
N GLU A 612 16.88 -15.48 -7.90
CA GLU A 612 15.54 -15.57 -8.47
C GLU A 612 14.41 -15.48 -7.43
N LYS A 613 14.72 -15.72 -6.14
CA LYS A 613 13.76 -15.63 -5.04
C LYS A 613 13.79 -14.29 -4.29
N ILE A 614 14.75 -13.42 -4.60
CA ILE A 614 14.81 -12.05 -4.09
C ILE A 614 13.62 -11.27 -4.69
N PRO A 615 12.89 -10.44 -3.92
CA PRO A 615 11.82 -9.61 -4.46
C PRO A 615 12.29 -8.79 -5.67
N TYR A 616 11.52 -8.76 -6.75
CA TYR A 616 11.96 -8.20 -8.03
C TYR A 616 12.37 -6.73 -7.93
N TRP A 617 11.61 -5.91 -7.21
CA TRP A 617 11.94 -4.49 -6.99
C TRP A 617 13.31 -4.26 -6.32
N LEU A 618 13.76 -5.18 -5.46
CA LEU A 618 15.10 -5.19 -4.87
C LEU A 618 16.17 -5.68 -5.84
N GLN A 619 15.82 -6.48 -6.84
CA GLN A 619 16.78 -6.93 -7.86
C GLN A 619 17.16 -5.82 -8.83
N ILE A 620 16.26 -4.85 -9.05
CA ILE A 620 16.41 -3.77 -10.03
C ILE A 620 16.53 -2.38 -9.39
N GLY A 621 16.69 -2.30 -8.06
CA GLY A 621 16.92 -1.03 -7.36
C GLY A 621 15.74 -0.05 -7.39
N LYS A 622 14.49 -0.52 -7.54
CA LYS A 622 13.30 0.35 -7.48
C LYS A 622 12.97 0.72 -6.02
N ILE A 623 13.79 1.61 -5.44
CA ILE A 623 13.66 2.06 -4.05
C ILE A 623 13.03 3.47 -4.06
N ALA A 624 11.71 3.55 -3.89
CA ALA A 624 10.99 4.83 -3.83
C ALA A 624 10.90 5.33 -2.38
N ALA A 625 11.25 6.60 -2.12
CA ALA A 625 11.27 7.16 -0.77
C ALA A 625 9.89 7.13 -0.07
N GLU A 626 8.80 7.15 -0.84
CA GLU A 626 7.42 7.11 -0.33
C GLU A 626 7.04 5.78 0.35
N ASP A 627 7.78 4.70 0.06
CA ASP A 627 7.51 3.35 0.57
C ASP A 627 8.28 3.03 1.87
N PHE A 628 9.09 3.97 2.38
CA PHE A 628 9.97 3.76 3.53
C PHE A 628 9.81 4.84 4.58
N ILE A 629 10.10 4.47 5.83
CA ILE A 629 10.52 5.46 6.81
C ILE A 629 11.94 5.89 6.45
N TYR A 630 12.14 7.19 6.24
CA TYR A 630 13.39 7.76 5.71
C TYR A 630 14.65 7.25 6.45
N GLN A 631 14.55 7.09 7.77
CA GLN A 631 15.63 6.64 8.65
C GLN A 631 16.12 5.20 8.40
N GLY A 632 15.28 4.30 7.88
CA GLY A 632 15.64 2.89 7.65
C GLY A 632 15.84 2.52 6.17
N MET A 633 15.53 3.44 5.26
CA MET A 633 15.54 3.22 3.80
C MET A 633 16.87 2.66 3.28
N ALA A 634 18.00 3.14 3.80
CA ALA A 634 19.33 2.83 3.28
C ALA A 634 19.70 1.33 3.32
N PHE A 635 19.08 0.54 4.21
CA PHE A 635 19.34 -0.91 4.27
C PHE A 635 18.99 -1.63 2.95
N SER A 636 18.02 -1.10 2.18
CA SER A 636 17.61 -1.65 0.89
C SER A 636 18.75 -1.75 -0.13
N TYR A 637 19.72 -0.83 -0.09
CA TYR A 637 20.89 -0.84 -0.97
C TYR A 637 21.85 -2.01 -0.68
N ILE A 638 21.90 -2.52 0.56
CA ILE A 638 22.66 -3.74 0.87
C ILE A 638 22.06 -4.94 0.12
N VAL A 639 20.73 -5.05 0.12
CA VAL A 639 20.02 -6.16 -0.55
C VAL A 639 20.12 -6.03 -2.06
N TYR A 640 20.01 -4.81 -2.60
CA TYR A 640 20.20 -4.55 -4.02
C TYR A 640 21.63 -4.89 -4.49
N GLY A 641 22.66 -4.42 -3.76
CA GLY A 641 24.05 -4.77 -4.05
C GLY A 641 24.31 -6.28 -4.03
N LYS A 642 23.73 -7.00 -3.05
CA LYS A 642 23.75 -8.47 -3.05
C LYS A 642 23.08 -9.07 -4.29
N ALA A 643 21.92 -8.56 -4.71
CA ALA A 643 21.21 -9.08 -5.88
C ALA A 643 22.00 -8.88 -7.19
N VAL A 644 22.69 -7.75 -7.34
CA VAL A 644 23.57 -7.47 -8.50
C VAL A 644 24.84 -8.31 -8.43
N MET A 645 25.45 -8.47 -7.26
CA MET A 645 26.61 -9.34 -7.09
C MET A 645 26.32 -10.79 -7.50
N LEU A 646 25.11 -11.30 -7.19
CA LEU A 646 24.66 -12.63 -7.60
C LEU A 646 24.34 -12.73 -9.10
N SER A 647 24.05 -11.60 -9.76
CA SER A 647 23.86 -11.54 -11.21
C SER A 647 25.18 -11.67 -11.98
N LYS A 648 26.32 -11.49 -11.28
CA LYS A 648 27.67 -11.41 -11.85
C LYS A 648 27.86 -10.24 -12.84
N ASN A 649 26.99 -9.24 -12.80
CA ASN A 649 27.20 -7.98 -13.50
C ASN A 649 28.15 -7.09 -12.69
N TYR A 650 29.46 -7.36 -12.80
CA TYR A 650 30.47 -6.68 -11.99
C TYR A 650 30.69 -5.21 -12.38
N ILE A 651 30.42 -4.84 -13.63
CA ILE A 651 30.46 -3.43 -14.09
C ILE A 651 29.36 -2.64 -13.39
N GLU A 652 28.13 -3.16 -13.38
CA GLU A 652 27.03 -2.53 -12.66
C GLU A 652 27.33 -2.50 -11.14
N LEU A 653 27.90 -3.57 -10.58
CA LEU A 653 28.24 -3.63 -9.16
C LEU A 653 29.27 -2.56 -8.75
N GLU A 654 30.31 -2.33 -9.56
CA GLU A 654 31.31 -1.27 -9.33
C GLU A 654 30.67 0.12 -9.35
N MET A 655 29.91 0.43 -10.40
CA MET A 655 29.22 1.71 -10.54
C MET A 655 28.24 1.96 -9.38
N LEU A 656 27.51 0.91 -8.98
CA LEU A 656 26.59 0.99 -7.85
C LEU A 656 27.33 1.18 -6.53
N ALA A 657 28.47 0.52 -6.33
CA ALA A 657 29.25 0.68 -5.11
C ALA A 657 29.73 2.13 -4.91
N GLU A 658 30.07 2.85 -5.99
CA GLU A 658 30.34 4.30 -5.93
C GLU A 658 29.08 5.09 -5.53
N SER A 659 27.95 4.80 -6.16
CA SER A 659 26.68 5.50 -5.90
C SER A 659 26.10 5.25 -4.50
N PHE A 660 26.31 4.06 -3.93
CA PHE A 660 25.75 3.67 -2.63
C PHE A 660 26.42 4.39 -1.45
N ILE A 661 27.55 5.07 -1.66
CA ILE A 661 28.18 5.88 -0.63
C ILE A 661 27.21 6.96 -0.13
N GLU A 662 26.52 7.65 -1.04
CA GLU A 662 25.59 8.75 -0.70
C GLU A 662 24.48 8.31 0.28
N PRO A 663 23.64 7.29 -0.01
CA PRO A 663 22.58 6.90 0.91
C PRO A 663 23.09 6.41 2.27
N PHE A 664 24.28 5.77 2.34
CA PHE A 664 24.88 5.39 3.63
C PHE A 664 25.47 6.59 4.38
N SER A 665 25.97 7.60 3.67
CA SER A 665 26.55 8.81 4.26
C SER A 665 25.54 9.68 4.99
N ILE A 666 24.25 9.66 4.58
CA ILE A 666 23.17 10.44 5.21
C ILE A 666 23.14 10.23 6.73
N PHE A 667 23.22 8.98 7.17
CA PHE A 667 23.22 8.61 8.60
C PHE A 667 24.54 7.97 9.05
N SER A 668 25.56 7.99 8.20
CA SER A 668 26.87 7.36 8.46
C SER A 668 26.71 5.87 8.83
N ASN A 669 25.94 5.09 8.07
CA ASN A 669 25.68 3.68 8.40
C ASN A 669 26.94 2.82 8.14
N GLU A 670 27.73 2.55 9.19
CA GLU A 670 29.02 1.82 9.07
C GLU A 670 28.87 0.40 8.54
N PHE A 671 27.81 -0.31 8.95
CA PHE A 671 27.50 -1.62 8.34
C PHE A 671 27.23 -1.50 6.83
N GLY A 672 26.59 -0.42 6.39
CA GLY A 672 26.40 -0.10 4.97
C GLY A 672 27.73 0.04 4.24
N PHE A 673 28.66 0.83 4.80
CA PHE A 673 30.01 0.99 4.23
C PHE A 673 30.81 -0.32 4.19
N ILE A 674 30.70 -1.18 5.22
CA ILE A 674 31.36 -2.50 5.23
C ILE A 674 30.82 -3.37 4.10
N HIS A 675 29.49 -3.50 3.98
CA HIS A 675 28.86 -4.26 2.90
C HIS A 675 29.25 -3.71 1.52
N ASN A 676 29.23 -2.38 1.37
CA ASN A 676 29.58 -1.73 0.11
C ASN A 676 31.04 -1.97 -0.29
N SER A 677 31.97 -1.95 0.67
CA SER A 677 33.39 -2.26 0.42
C SER A 677 33.60 -3.72 0.01
N ILE A 678 32.77 -4.64 0.50
CA ILE A 678 32.78 -6.04 0.05
C ILE A 678 32.31 -6.12 -1.41
N PHE A 679 31.25 -5.38 -1.79
CA PHE A 679 30.79 -5.32 -3.18
C PHE A 679 31.86 -4.76 -4.12
N ASP A 680 32.51 -3.66 -3.73
CA ASP A 680 33.63 -3.07 -4.47
C ASP A 680 34.79 -4.07 -4.61
N ALA A 681 35.21 -4.72 -3.52
CA ALA A 681 36.25 -5.75 -3.57
C ALA A 681 35.91 -6.89 -4.54
N VAL A 682 34.66 -7.37 -4.54
CA VAL A 682 34.20 -8.42 -5.46
C VAL A 682 34.17 -7.91 -6.90
N ALA A 683 33.70 -6.70 -7.15
CA ALA A 683 33.71 -6.10 -8.48
C ALA A 683 35.14 -5.94 -9.01
N LYS A 684 36.02 -5.32 -8.21
CA LYS A 684 37.43 -5.11 -8.56
C LYS A 684 38.17 -6.41 -8.82
N TYR A 685 37.91 -7.44 -8.01
CA TYR A 685 38.48 -8.77 -8.21
C TYR A 685 38.16 -9.34 -9.60
N ASN A 686 36.89 -9.24 -10.01
CA ASN A 686 36.43 -9.83 -11.26
C ASN A 686 36.73 -8.97 -12.49
N LEU A 687 36.95 -7.66 -12.33
CA LEU A 687 37.23 -6.73 -13.43
C LEU A 687 38.72 -6.50 -13.66
N TYR A 688 39.51 -6.39 -12.58
CA TYR A 688 40.90 -5.93 -12.64
C TYR A 688 41.91 -6.96 -12.11
N GLY A 689 41.48 -7.87 -11.23
CA GLY A 689 42.31 -8.98 -10.77
C GLY A 689 42.39 -9.13 -9.25
N MET A 690 43.10 -10.18 -8.81
CA MET A 690 43.21 -10.57 -7.39
C MET A 690 43.83 -9.48 -6.51
N GLU A 691 44.84 -8.76 -7.00
CA GLU A 691 45.52 -7.73 -6.21
C GLU A 691 44.61 -6.56 -5.88
N GLU A 692 43.84 -6.08 -6.86
CA GLU A 692 42.91 -4.96 -6.72
C GLU A 692 41.77 -5.32 -5.76
N GLY A 693 41.18 -6.52 -5.91
CA GLY A 693 40.14 -7.01 -5.00
C GLY A 693 40.65 -7.21 -3.58
N THR A 694 41.81 -7.85 -3.42
CA THR A 694 42.41 -8.09 -2.08
C THR A 694 42.79 -6.79 -1.39
N ALA A 695 43.31 -5.79 -2.11
CA ALA A 695 43.66 -4.49 -1.52
C ALA A 695 42.44 -3.79 -0.89
N VAL A 696 41.28 -3.84 -1.57
CA VAL A 696 40.03 -3.29 -1.04
C VAL A 696 39.53 -4.10 0.15
N LEU A 697 39.49 -5.44 0.01
CA LEU A 697 38.98 -6.33 1.07
C LEU A 697 39.84 -6.28 2.35
N GLU A 698 41.16 -6.24 2.21
CA GLU A 698 42.10 -6.16 3.33
C GLU A 698 41.90 -4.87 4.13
N LYS A 699 41.72 -3.74 3.45
CA LYS A 699 41.44 -2.45 4.11
C LYS A 699 40.18 -2.49 4.96
N VAL A 700 39.09 -3.07 4.47
CA VAL A 700 37.83 -3.15 5.25
C VAL A 700 37.91 -4.19 6.37
N LEU A 701 38.67 -5.28 6.22
CA LEU A 701 38.92 -6.24 7.30
C LEU A 701 39.64 -5.57 8.48
N PHE A 702 40.67 -4.75 8.22
CA PHE A 702 41.37 -4.04 9.29
C PHE A 702 40.48 -3.03 10.03
N LYS A 703 39.55 -2.39 9.33
CA LYS A 703 38.54 -1.52 9.97
C LYS A 703 37.57 -2.32 10.84
N ALA A 704 37.02 -3.41 10.31
CA ALA A 704 36.07 -4.28 11.01
C ALA A 704 36.69 -5.00 12.23
N GLN A 705 38.02 -5.21 12.23
CA GLN A 705 38.76 -5.84 13.31
C GLN A 705 38.57 -5.13 14.65
N SER A 706 38.49 -3.79 14.67
CA SER A 706 38.42 -3.05 15.93
C SER A 706 37.13 -3.28 16.72
N ASP A 707 36.05 -3.62 16.03
CA ASP A 707 34.76 -3.95 16.63
C ASP A 707 34.48 -5.47 16.60
N ASN A 708 35.44 -6.28 16.16
CA ASN A 708 35.33 -7.74 15.98
C ASN A 708 34.17 -8.18 15.07
N ILE A 709 33.80 -7.37 14.07
CA ILE A 709 32.71 -7.68 13.14
C ILE A 709 33.13 -8.79 12.18
N VAL A 710 32.37 -9.86 12.06
CA VAL A 710 32.71 -11.02 11.21
C VAL A 710 31.63 -11.35 10.16
N MET A 711 30.35 -11.15 10.49
CA MET A 711 29.25 -11.71 9.67
C MET A 711 29.12 -11.15 8.26
N PRO A 712 29.35 -9.85 7.97
CA PRO A 712 29.31 -9.35 6.60
C PRO A 712 30.29 -10.09 5.67
N PHE A 713 31.44 -10.52 6.18
CA PHE A 713 32.41 -11.31 5.42
C PHE A 713 31.95 -12.77 5.29
N VAL A 714 31.55 -13.37 6.42
CA VAL A 714 31.11 -14.77 6.48
C VAL A 714 29.93 -15.03 5.53
N GLU A 715 28.92 -14.16 5.51
CA GLU A 715 27.74 -14.29 4.67
C GLU A 715 27.98 -14.01 3.19
N ASN A 716 29.15 -13.46 2.83
CA ASN A 716 29.58 -13.25 1.45
C ASN A 716 30.76 -14.17 1.08
N ALA A 717 31.07 -15.18 1.91
CA ALA A 717 32.23 -16.07 1.74
C ALA A 717 32.32 -16.69 0.34
N LEU A 718 31.19 -17.04 -0.28
CA LEU A 718 31.14 -17.60 -1.64
C LEU A 718 31.87 -16.73 -2.68
N HIS A 719 31.88 -15.41 -2.48
CA HIS A 719 32.44 -14.44 -3.41
C HIS A 719 33.83 -13.96 -3.01
N ILE A 720 34.22 -14.10 -1.74
CA ILE A 720 35.46 -13.52 -1.19
C ILE A 720 36.46 -14.55 -0.66
N MET A 721 36.12 -15.84 -0.61
CA MET A 721 36.95 -16.87 0.04
C MET A 721 38.39 -16.91 -0.49
N THR A 722 38.57 -16.84 -1.81
CA THR A 722 39.90 -16.85 -2.42
C THR A 722 40.73 -15.63 -2.03
N MET A 723 40.10 -14.44 -1.96
CA MET A 723 40.74 -13.22 -1.47
C MET A 723 41.12 -13.34 0.01
N LEU A 724 40.23 -13.90 0.85
CA LEU A 724 40.49 -14.12 2.27
C LEU A 724 41.71 -15.02 2.50
N GLU A 725 41.89 -16.08 1.71
CA GLU A 725 43.05 -16.97 1.81
C GLU A 725 44.37 -16.26 1.44
N VAL A 726 44.35 -15.43 0.39
CA VAL A 726 45.51 -14.60 0.01
C VAL A 726 45.87 -13.63 1.14
N ILE A 727 44.88 -12.93 1.70
CA ILE A 727 45.08 -11.97 2.79
C ILE A 727 45.57 -12.68 4.07
N LEU A 728 45.04 -13.86 4.39
CA LEU A 728 45.51 -14.65 5.54
C LEU A 728 46.97 -15.08 5.37
N ASN A 729 47.38 -15.49 4.16
CA ASN A 729 48.76 -15.85 3.87
C ASN A 729 49.72 -14.65 4.01
N ARG A 730 49.27 -13.43 3.70
CA ARG A 730 50.02 -12.19 3.96
C ARG A 730 50.09 -11.84 5.45
N ASN A 731 49.09 -12.25 6.23
CA ASN A 731 48.88 -11.85 7.63
C ASN A 731 48.78 -13.05 8.59
N LEU A 732 49.67 -14.04 8.49
CA LEU A 732 49.58 -15.32 9.23
C LEU A 732 49.42 -15.20 10.76
N LYS A 733 49.88 -14.08 11.36
CA LYS A 733 49.78 -13.82 12.81
C LYS A 733 48.50 -13.07 13.21
N ASN A 734 47.67 -12.61 12.27
CA ASN A 734 46.46 -11.89 12.58
C ASN A 734 45.32 -12.86 12.94
N ASN A 735 45.06 -13.00 14.25
CA ASN A 735 44.03 -13.88 14.78
C ASN A 735 42.61 -13.52 14.30
N TYR A 736 42.33 -12.23 14.04
CA TYR A 736 41.02 -11.80 13.56
C TYR A 736 40.78 -12.26 12.11
N ILE A 737 41.75 -12.03 11.21
CA ILE A 737 41.65 -12.47 9.81
C ILE A 737 41.54 -14.00 9.74
N LYS A 738 42.33 -14.71 10.58
CA LYS A 738 42.21 -16.17 10.71
C LYS A 738 40.80 -16.57 11.13
N ARG A 739 40.25 -15.94 12.18
CA ARG A 739 38.89 -16.21 12.67
C ARG A 739 37.82 -15.96 11.60
N VAL A 740 37.88 -14.85 10.87
CA VAL A 740 36.95 -14.56 9.77
C VAL A 740 37.05 -15.62 8.68
N THR A 741 38.27 -16.04 8.33
CA THR A 741 38.51 -17.07 7.32
C THR A 741 37.97 -18.43 7.77
N ASP A 742 38.22 -18.84 9.01
CA ASP A 742 37.74 -20.12 9.56
C ASP A 742 36.20 -20.16 9.63
N LEU A 743 35.56 -19.08 10.09
CA LEU A 743 34.10 -18.96 10.09
C LEU A 743 33.52 -18.95 8.66
N SER A 744 34.21 -18.35 7.70
CA SER A 744 33.81 -18.35 6.28
C SER A 744 33.87 -19.75 5.68
N LYS A 745 34.89 -20.56 6.03
CA LYS A 745 34.97 -21.97 5.64
C LYS A 745 33.81 -22.78 6.22
N GLN A 746 33.57 -22.64 7.51
CA GLN A 746 32.43 -23.29 8.18
C GLN A 746 31.10 -22.93 7.52
N TYR A 747 30.90 -21.65 7.17
CA TYR A 747 29.70 -21.21 6.47
C TYR A 747 29.53 -21.86 5.10
N LEU A 748 30.61 -21.94 4.32
CA LEU A 748 30.60 -22.61 3.02
C LEU A 748 30.31 -24.12 3.13
N GLU A 749 30.84 -24.78 4.17
CA GLU A 749 30.52 -26.18 4.48
C GLU A 749 29.04 -26.35 4.84
N SER A 750 28.50 -25.49 5.69
CA SER A 750 27.06 -25.46 6.03
C SER A 750 26.18 -25.30 4.79
N LEU A 751 26.54 -24.41 3.86
CA LEU A 751 25.82 -24.25 2.59
C LEU A 751 25.90 -25.51 1.72
N LYS A 752 27.06 -26.19 1.64
CA LYS A 752 27.22 -27.44 0.89
C LYS A 752 26.41 -28.58 1.50
N ASN A 753 26.51 -28.79 2.81
CA ASN A 753 25.83 -29.87 3.52
C ASN A 753 24.29 -29.72 3.49
N SER A 754 23.79 -28.50 3.34
CA SER A 754 22.35 -28.25 3.15
C SER A 754 21.83 -28.80 1.81
N ASN A 755 22.66 -28.86 0.77
CA ASN A 755 22.32 -29.49 -0.52
C ASN A 755 22.39 -31.03 -0.45
N GLU A 756 23.01 -31.60 0.59
CA GLU A 756 23.02 -33.06 0.84
C GLU A 756 21.74 -33.56 1.52
N ASN A 757 20.90 -32.65 2.04
CA ASN A 757 19.48 -32.94 2.28
C ASN A 757 18.73 -32.94 0.94
N LYS A 758 19.09 -33.87 0.03
CA LYS A 758 18.15 -34.34 -1.00
C LYS A 758 16.86 -34.65 -0.28
N VAL A 759 15.78 -33.98 -0.65
CA VAL A 759 14.44 -34.32 -0.17
C VAL A 759 14.27 -35.83 -0.36
N LYS A 760 14.32 -36.61 0.73
CA LYS A 760 14.11 -38.06 0.69
C LYS A 760 12.63 -38.30 0.42
N LEU A 761 12.27 -38.21 -0.85
CA LEU A 761 11.06 -38.82 -1.35
C LEU A 761 11.21 -40.34 -1.17
N SER A 762 10.18 -40.96 -0.61
CA SER A 762 10.06 -42.41 -0.64
C SER A 762 10.07 -42.91 -2.08
N GLN A 763 10.46 -44.17 -2.29
CA GLN A 763 10.47 -44.78 -3.62
C GLN A 763 9.11 -44.61 -4.33
N ARG A 764 8.01 -44.69 -3.57
CA ARG A 764 6.65 -44.51 -4.09
C ARG A 764 6.35 -43.07 -4.53
N GLU A 765 6.88 -42.09 -3.81
CA GLU A 765 6.75 -40.67 -4.17
C GLU A 765 7.62 -40.31 -5.38
N VAL A 766 8.80 -40.93 -5.52
CA VAL A 766 9.65 -40.79 -6.72
C VAL A 766 8.93 -41.37 -7.93
N GLU A 767 8.35 -42.58 -7.83
CA GLU A 767 7.57 -43.18 -8.92
C GLU A 767 6.41 -42.27 -9.39
N ILE A 768 5.66 -41.72 -8.43
CA ILE A 768 4.56 -40.79 -8.71
C ILE A 768 5.08 -39.51 -9.38
N LEU A 769 6.17 -38.94 -8.86
CA LEU A 769 6.79 -37.73 -9.42
C LEU A 769 7.33 -37.97 -10.83
N THR A 770 7.94 -39.11 -11.12
CA THR A 770 8.40 -39.49 -12.47
C THR A 770 7.24 -39.57 -13.46
N LEU A 771 6.10 -40.14 -13.06
CA LEU A 771 4.91 -40.21 -13.91
C LEU A 771 4.29 -38.83 -14.17
N ILE A 772 4.41 -37.93 -13.20
CA ILE A 772 3.96 -36.53 -13.32
C ILE A 772 4.83 -35.75 -14.30
N VAL A 773 6.16 -35.93 -14.24
CA VAL A 773 7.11 -35.34 -15.21
C VAL A 773 6.83 -35.84 -16.62
N LYS A 774 6.40 -37.09 -16.78
CA LYS A 774 5.96 -37.67 -18.06
C LYS A 774 4.58 -37.17 -18.54
N GLY A 775 3.96 -36.23 -17.84
CA GLY A 775 2.72 -35.57 -18.26
C GLY A 775 1.42 -36.26 -17.84
N LEU A 776 1.47 -37.37 -17.09
CA LEU A 776 0.26 -38.12 -16.73
C LEU A 776 -0.64 -37.33 -15.77
N LYS A 777 -1.95 -37.55 -15.91
CA LYS A 777 -3.01 -37.06 -15.01
C LYS A 777 -3.13 -37.95 -13.79
N ARG A 778 -3.72 -37.43 -12.70
CA ARG A 778 -3.87 -38.15 -11.42
C ARG A 778 -4.59 -39.50 -11.56
N SER A 779 -5.65 -39.55 -12.36
CA SER A 779 -6.41 -40.77 -12.66
C SER A 779 -5.55 -41.83 -13.36
N GLU A 780 -4.70 -41.40 -14.30
CA GLU A 780 -3.78 -42.26 -15.04
C GLU A 780 -2.63 -42.77 -14.17
N ILE A 781 -2.13 -41.93 -13.25
CA ILE A 781 -1.13 -42.33 -12.25
C ILE A 781 -1.71 -43.38 -11.30
N ALA A 782 -2.95 -43.16 -10.83
CA ALA A 782 -3.65 -44.08 -9.95
C ALA A 782 -3.84 -45.46 -10.61
N ALA A 783 -4.31 -45.49 -11.86
CA ALA A 783 -4.46 -46.71 -12.65
C ALA A 783 -3.11 -47.42 -12.89
N LYS A 784 -2.07 -46.67 -13.29
CA LYS A 784 -0.75 -47.23 -13.62
C LYS A 784 -0.01 -47.81 -12.41
N LEU A 785 -0.27 -47.27 -11.22
CA LEU A 785 0.34 -47.71 -9.97
C LEU A 785 -0.56 -48.65 -9.16
N ASN A 786 -1.76 -48.98 -9.66
CA ASN A 786 -2.77 -49.82 -8.99
C ASN A 786 -3.14 -49.31 -7.57
N ILE A 787 -3.37 -48.00 -7.45
CA ILE A 787 -3.80 -47.32 -6.21
C ILE A 787 -5.06 -46.50 -6.45
N SER A 788 -5.77 -46.13 -5.38
CA SER A 788 -6.93 -45.23 -5.51
C SER A 788 -6.51 -43.80 -5.90
N GLU A 789 -7.38 -43.05 -6.58
CA GLU A 789 -7.15 -41.62 -6.85
C GLU A 789 -6.94 -40.78 -5.59
N GLY A 790 -7.62 -41.15 -4.49
CA GLY A 790 -7.43 -40.52 -3.18
C GLY A 790 -6.02 -40.75 -2.64
N THR A 791 -5.49 -41.97 -2.77
CA THR A 791 -4.12 -42.31 -2.38
C THR A 791 -3.09 -41.55 -3.22
N ALA A 792 -3.30 -41.46 -4.54
CA ALA A 792 -2.44 -40.68 -5.43
C ALA A 792 -2.44 -39.18 -5.06
N LYS A 793 -3.61 -38.63 -4.68
CA LYS A 793 -3.73 -37.25 -4.17
C LYS A 793 -2.95 -37.04 -2.88
N SER A 794 -3.03 -37.97 -1.92
CA SER A 794 -2.30 -37.88 -0.65
C SER A 794 -0.78 -37.93 -0.85
N HIS A 795 -0.28 -38.83 -1.71
CA HIS A 795 1.14 -38.87 -2.05
C HIS A 795 1.60 -37.59 -2.75
N LEU A 796 0.77 -37.02 -3.63
CA LEU A 796 1.04 -35.74 -4.28
C LEU A 796 1.15 -34.59 -3.30
N GLN A 797 0.23 -34.49 -2.34
CA GLN A 797 0.29 -33.50 -1.27
C GLN A 797 1.54 -33.68 -0.40
N ASN A 798 1.93 -34.92 -0.12
CA ASN A 798 3.17 -35.21 0.60
C ASN A 798 4.42 -34.84 -0.20
N ILE A 799 4.44 -35.09 -1.51
CA ILE A 799 5.52 -34.66 -2.42
C ILE A 799 5.63 -33.14 -2.41
N TYR A 800 4.52 -32.41 -2.56
CA TYR A 800 4.52 -30.95 -2.55
C TYR A 800 5.00 -30.39 -1.22
N LYS A 801 4.54 -30.97 -0.10
CA LYS A 801 4.99 -30.61 1.24
C LYS A 801 6.48 -30.87 1.44
N LYS A 802 6.99 -32.03 0.99
CA LYS A 802 8.40 -32.42 1.11
C LYS A 802 9.32 -31.59 0.22
N LEU A 803 8.87 -31.25 -0.99
CA LEU A 803 9.57 -30.38 -1.93
C LEU A 803 9.37 -28.89 -1.64
N GLN A 804 8.51 -28.55 -0.67
CA GLN A 804 8.12 -27.17 -0.31
C GLN A 804 7.63 -26.34 -1.51
N VAL A 805 6.77 -26.94 -2.32
CA VAL A 805 6.18 -26.34 -3.51
C VAL A 805 4.67 -26.28 -3.39
N SER A 806 4.06 -25.33 -4.08
CA SER A 806 2.61 -25.09 -4.06
C SER A 806 1.85 -25.95 -5.07
N GLY A 807 2.52 -26.50 -6.09
CA GLY A 807 1.83 -27.26 -7.13
C GLY A 807 2.71 -28.10 -8.05
N LYS A 808 2.05 -28.76 -9.02
CA LYS A 808 2.62 -29.73 -9.96
C LYS A 808 3.80 -29.16 -10.75
N PHE A 809 3.68 -27.93 -11.25
CA PHE A 809 4.68 -27.33 -12.12
C PHE A 809 5.99 -27.04 -11.39
N GLU A 810 5.91 -26.42 -10.20
CA GLU A 810 7.05 -26.20 -9.33
C GLU A 810 7.70 -27.52 -8.89
N ALA A 811 6.88 -28.54 -8.57
CA ALA A 811 7.38 -29.87 -8.24
C ALA A 811 8.19 -30.49 -9.38
N ILE A 812 7.73 -30.38 -10.62
CA ILE A 812 8.44 -30.87 -11.82
C ILE A 812 9.77 -30.12 -12.00
N LYS A 813 9.74 -28.78 -11.90
CA LYS A 813 10.93 -27.94 -12.06
C LYS A 813 12.00 -28.26 -11.02
N ILE A 814 11.59 -28.42 -9.75
CA ILE A 814 12.48 -28.83 -8.66
C ILE A 814 13.00 -30.25 -8.90
N ALA A 815 12.14 -31.19 -9.32
CA ALA A 815 12.55 -32.57 -9.55
C ALA A 815 13.65 -32.69 -10.62
N GLN A 816 13.53 -31.93 -11.71
CA GLN A 816 14.53 -31.85 -12.77
C GLN A 816 15.80 -31.11 -12.33
N MET A 817 15.65 -29.98 -11.63
CA MET A 817 16.78 -29.15 -11.16
C MET A 817 17.66 -29.86 -10.13
N TYR A 818 17.07 -30.68 -9.27
CA TYR A 818 17.78 -31.43 -8.21
C TYR A 818 18.16 -32.87 -8.62
N GLY A 819 17.91 -33.27 -9.87
CA GLY A 819 18.22 -34.61 -10.39
C GLY A 819 17.52 -35.74 -9.62
N ILE A 820 16.29 -35.50 -9.18
CA ILE A 820 15.46 -36.48 -8.46
C ILE A 820 14.84 -37.49 -9.44
N VAL A 821 14.54 -37.03 -10.67
CA VAL A 821 13.92 -37.80 -11.78
C VAL A 821 14.47 -37.39 -13.13
#